data_AF-A0A1V4A7T3-F1
#
_entry.id   AF-A0A1V4A7T3-F1
#
_cell.length_a   1.000
_cell.length_b   1.000
_cell.length_c   1.000
_cell.angle_alpha   90.00
_cell.angle_beta   90.00
_cell.angle_gamma   90.00
#
_symmetry.space_group_name_H-M   'P 1'
#
loop_
_entity.id
_entity.type
_entity.pdbx_description
1 polymer ?
#
loop_
_entity_poly.entity_id
_entity_poly.type
_entity_poly.pdbx_seq_one_letter_code
_entity_poly.pdbx_strand_id
1 'polypeptide(L)'
;MSSQAGIDVQHHIESLVHGFRTREPLMPVLVLHVGARTTDSPGGETTAALDQRVASLVAEVREGQKAHGSRCASPTPATEGPTEAQRAAHLVRGLGDPRRWGGPGRRSGRDGRSAPRYRRYAFPRLRLVRAIHDAVKELDGDTPAPAPTTPDAERAQARALLDQLARQRWRPAGGSRWRPGPILFDTARVLPASVVAGIAAFLAGVDQWVALAVVVGLLVFLAVLNYWPTGRAPIFLWLRRESRWFMTTTFLLPVSGQQPSEVRLLHPVHSWRAIAARADDVAKTLREGGQAQLQLHVLALLEDLRDNHRRWSWDLRGLKRTRPPMLFLPGADVDSGSIALIKAVSDVRSGRSELDPLLIVASVAAADVARLDQRPSGIPLPPAVAPATLRDTIRRAHQEWERNLRVRQAPSRSGAVPWELRLPLPPDTLAQLEEQRRWCVRSQSRPGPVRLVWSLPVLSLAVLLLVASLGYRALQWHDDFCDAGILTVNRDSRLMRGAHGGASTDECVGTATGDVRFADRAAAPPGVPDPGAQYDIPWTLGGMEDRIHRQNQEVTRDHAGDYVTVVYAGPLSSGPQGESSPVKGVAELGGVYLAQAVINKAYDVKLRVLVANGGLDMDHQSAMADTITAYAAHDPTVVGVVGLGRDLESSSRTTRKLRDAGLAVVSGTNSAEYLPRTFPNWFSLAAPDDWQADQLGLVVRQLRTPGTTRRAMVLAQATEDSGDRYTKEQAKYGGRMLRREKFAVLPRRTYALDDGKPEMRGPVQRICGSGSAKVPSVIYFAGRVEDLDPLMKRLSTEPGCRDRQISVLTGDDLSKAVFRRGGDGVADNVTLYHAALADLGAAEARTQFYEDAESFLPGISEPAGAESPFLASGQTALSHDATRALYEAASEGDGPQNRVTTWVNLRSVNMSGMATGTIDFTRAPLYRARRGHGIELVRVRRDGRGGIESTKLCGRTAGNTEPLTVKECSIEK
;
A
#
# COMPACT_ATOMS: atom_id res chain seq x y z
N MET A 1 22.63 5.68 -55.68
CA MET A 1 23.40 6.89 -56.02
C MET A 1 23.90 6.70 -57.43
N SER A 2 23.53 7.61 -58.34
CA SER A 2 23.79 7.53 -59.77
C SER A 2 25.06 8.25 -60.20
N SER A 3 25.67 9.03 -59.31
CA SER A 3 26.94 9.73 -59.52
C SER A 3 27.85 9.61 -58.29
N GLN A 4 29.16 9.83 -58.48
CA GLN A 4 30.13 9.84 -57.37
C GLN A 4 29.84 10.98 -56.39
N ALA A 5 29.45 12.16 -56.89
CA ALA A 5 28.99 13.26 -56.05
C ALA A 5 27.79 12.88 -55.17
N GLY A 6 26.85 12.10 -55.70
CA GLY A 6 25.70 11.61 -54.93
C GLY A 6 26.11 10.70 -53.78
N ILE A 7 27.11 9.84 -53.98
CA ILE A 7 27.66 8.95 -52.93
C ILE A 7 28.29 9.79 -51.81
N ASP A 8 29.15 10.75 -52.16
CA ASP A 8 29.90 11.55 -51.20
C ASP A 8 29.00 12.50 -50.39
N VAL A 9 28.02 13.14 -51.03
CA VAL A 9 27.01 13.98 -50.37
C VAL A 9 26.16 13.13 -49.41
N GLN A 10 25.70 11.96 -49.85
CA GLN A 10 24.91 11.05 -49.01
C GLN A 10 25.72 10.55 -47.79
N HIS A 11 27.01 10.27 -47.95
CA HIS A 11 27.89 9.94 -46.83
C HIS A 11 28.05 11.07 -45.82
N HIS A 12 28.18 12.31 -46.29
CA HIS A 12 28.26 13.48 -45.40
C HIS A 12 26.96 13.66 -44.62
N ILE A 13 25.80 13.52 -45.27
CA ILE A 13 24.50 13.59 -44.61
C ILE A 13 24.36 12.50 -43.53
N GLU A 14 24.74 11.24 -43.80
CA GLU A 14 24.71 10.20 -42.77
C GLU A 14 25.65 10.50 -41.58
N SER A 15 26.77 11.18 -41.80
CA SER A 15 27.65 11.64 -40.72
C SER A 15 26.97 12.69 -39.83
N LEU A 16 26.24 13.64 -40.42
CA LEU A 16 25.45 14.64 -39.68
C LEU A 16 24.32 13.97 -38.88
N VAL A 17 23.64 12.99 -39.49
CA VAL A 17 22.59 12.20 -38.82
C VAL A 17 23.15 11.39 -37.65
N HIS A 18 24.35 10.82 -37.79
CA HIS A 18 25.01 10.12 -36.69
C HIS A 18 25.31 11.09 -35.54
N GLY A 19 25.90 12.24 -35.84
CA GLY A 19 26.20 13.30 -34.86
C GLY A 19 24.96 13.78 -34.11
N PHE A 20 23.81 13.93 -34.80
CA PHE A 20 22.52 14.33 -34.20
C PHE A 20 22.15 13.50 -32.97
N ARG A 21 22.45 12.20 -32.98
CA ARG A 21 22.18 11.31 -31.85
C ARG A 21 23.07 11.59 -30.65
N THR A 22 24.36 11.82 -30.88
CA THR A 22 25.39 11.76 -29.84
C THR A 22 25.81 13.13 -29.31
N ARG A 23 25.80 14.17 -30.14
CA ARG A 23 26.49 15.45 -29.85
C ARG A 23 25.68 16.73 -30.16
N GLU A 24 24.42 16.61 -30.61
CA GLU A 24 23.58 17.76 -31.04
C GLU A 24 24.33 18.75 -31.97
N PRO A 25 24.82 18.29 -33.14
CA PRO A 25 25.62 19.11 -34.03
C PRO A 25 24.76 20.19 -34.68
N LEU A 26 25.44 21.25 -35.12
CA LEU A 26 24.85 22.31 -35.92
C LEU A 26 24.33 21.73 -37.24
N MET A 27 23.08 22.03 -37.61
CA MET A 27 22.49 21.54 -38.85
C MET A 27 22.63 22.60 -39.96
N PRO A 28 23.50 22.40 -40.97
CA PRO A 28 23.73 23.40 -42.01
C PRO A 28 22.58 23.48 -43.03
N VAL A 29 22.60 24.56 -43.83
CA VAL A 29 21.92 24.60 -45.13
C VAL A 29 22.94 24.22 -46.20
N LEU A 30 22.86 22.99 -46.72
CA LEU A 30 23.75 22.50 -47.78
C LEU A 30 23.31 23.06 -49.12
N VAL A 31 24.11 23.94 -49.71
CA VAL A 31 23.86 24.54 -51.03
C VAL A 31 24.79 23.89 -52.04
N LEU A 32 24.24 23.06 -52.92
CA LEU A 32 24.98 22.36 -53.98
C LEU A 32 24.90 23.18 -55.28
N HIS A 33 26.04 23.44 -55.91
CA HIS A 33 26.10 24.12 -57.20
C HIS A 33 27.25 23.57 -58.05
N VAL A 34 27.25 23.89 -59.35
CA VAL A 34 28.34 23.49 -60.25
C VAL A 34 29.61 24.27 -59.91
N GLY A 35 30.73 23.57 -59.77
CA GLY A 35 32.06 24.15 -59.52
C GLY A 35 32.74 24.67 -60.80
N ALA A 36 33.83 25.42 -60.64
CA ALA A 36 34.63 25.90 -61.78
C ALA A 36 35.16 24.71 -62.60
N ARG A 37 35.11 24.82 -63.93
CA ARG A 37 35.68 23.81 -64.83
C ARG A 37 37.19 23.74 -64.64
N THR A 38 37.69 22.54 -64.40
CA THR A 38 39.11 22.25 -64.61
C THR A 38 39.39 22.20 -66.11
N THR A 39 40.58 22.64 -66.51
CA THR A 39 41.00 22.74 -67.92
C THR A 39 41.00 21.40 -68.67
N ASP A 40 40.88 20.27 -67.96
CA ASP A 40 40.99 18.91 -68.52
C ASP A 40 39.65 18.16 -68.64
N SER A 41 38.50 18.82 -68.54
CA SER A 41 37.19 18.15 -68.72
C SER A 41 36.83 17.99 -70.21
N PRO A 42 36.71 16.75 -70.75
CA PRO A 42 36.28 16.53 -72.12
C PRO A 42 34.74 16.60 -72.19
N GLY A 43 34.20 17.57 -72.92
CA GLY A 43 32.78 17.60 -73.31
C GLY A 43 32.09 18.96 -73.10
N GLY A 44 31.62 19.53 -74.21
CA GLY A 44 30.89 20.81 -74.28
C GLY A 44 29.45 20.76 -73.77
N GLU A 45 29.19 20.21 -72.59
CA GLU A 45 27.87 20.33 -71.95
C GLU A 45 27.61 21.79 -71.53
N THR A 46 26.37 22.28 -71.60
CA THR A 46 26.05 23.65 -71.16
C THR A 46 25.96 23.70 -69.62
N THR A 47 26.27 24.86 -69.01
CA THR A 47 26.12 25.06 -67.55
C THR A 47 24.72 24.70 -67.05
N ALA A 48 23.68 25.00 -67.86
CA ALA A 48 22.30 24.65 -67.57
C ALA A 48 22.05 23.14 -67.45
N ALA A 49 22.69 22.31 -68.29
CA ALA A 49 22.59 20.85 -68.22
C ALA A 49 23.25 20.29 -66.95
N LEU A 50 24.39 20.89 -66.54
CA LEU A 50 25.06 20.55 -65.28
C LEU A 50 24.23 20.96 -64.06
N ASP A 51 23.62 22.16 -64.07
CA ASP A 51 22.71 22.61 -63.01
C ASP A 51 21.50 21.66 -62.86
N GLN A 52 20.94 21.15 -63.96
CA GLN A 52 19.87 20.16 -63.95
C GLN A 52 20.31 18.81 -63.34
N ARG A 53 21.57 18.40 -63.56
CA ARG A 53 22.15 17.20 -62.92
C ARG A 53 22.31 17.37 -61.42
N VAL A 54 22.72 18.55 -60.94
CA VAL A 54 22.78 18.85 -59.51
C VAL A 54 21.37 18.81 -58.87
N ALA A 55 20.36 19.37 -59.54
CA ALA A 55 18.98 19.28 -59.07
C ALA A 55 18.47 17.82 -59.01
N SER A 56 18.83 17.00 -60.01
CA SER A 56 18.52 15.56 -60.04
C SER A 56 19.21 14.79 -58.91
N LEU A 57 20.46 15.15 -58.59
CA LEU A 57 21.21 14.58 -57.46
C LEU A 57 20.50 14.88 -56.12
N VAL A 58 20.04 16.11 -55.89
CA VAL A 58 19.28 16.46 -54.67
C VAL A 58 17.99 15.64 -54.55
N ALA A 59 17.30 15.40 -55.68
CA ALA A 59 16.12 14.54 -55.71
C ALA A 59 16.48 13.06 -55.40
N GLU A 60 17.61 12.56 -55.89
CA GLU A 60 18.08 11.20 -55.59
C GLU A 60 18.46 11.02 -54.11
N VAL A 61 19.19 11.99 -53.53
CA VAL A 61 19.56 12.01 -52.11
C VAL A 61 18.30 12.00 -51.23
N ARG A 62 17.26 12.73 -51.62
CA ARG A 62 15.96 12.71 -50.92
C ARG A 62 15.36 11.32 -50.88
N GLU A 63 15.34 10.58 -51.98
CA GLU A 63 14.81 9.21 -52.02
C GLU A 63 15.67 8.25 -51.18
N GLY A 64 17.00 8.41 -51.19
CA GLY A 64 17.91 7.68 -50.30
C GLY A 64 17.59 7.92 -48.82
N GLN A 65 17.38 9.18 -48.42
CA GLN A 65 17.03 9.54 -47.04
C GLN A 65 15.65 9.04 -46.62
N LYS A 66 14.66 9.05 -47.52
CA LYS A 66 13.35 8.42 -47.27
C LYS A 66 13.47 6.93 -47.04
N ALA A 67 14.27 6.22 -47.84
CA ALA A 67 14.53 4.79 -47.66
C ALA A 67 15.22 4.49 -46.31
N HIS A 68 16.08 5.39 -45.84
CA HIS A 68 16.71 5.31 -44.51
C HIS A 68 15.73 5.63 -43.35
N GLY A 69 14.51 6.08 -43.66
CA GLY A 69 13.48 6.43 -42.70
C GLY A 69 13.64 7.82 -42.08
N SER A 70 14.39 8.71 -42.72
CA SER A 70 14.37 10.16 -42.42
C SER A 70 13.00 10.74 -42.80
N ARG A 71 12.57 11.76 -42.08
CA ARG A 71 11.36 12.52 -42.42
C ARG A 71 11.74 13.65 -43.36
N CYS A 72 11.53 13.44 -44.65
CA CYS A 72 11.92 14.37 -45.70
C CYS A 72 10.71 15.14 -46.22
N ALA A 73 10.81 16.47 -46.28
CA ALA A 73 9.86 17.35 -46.95
C ALA A 73 10.50 17.95 -48.21
N SER A 74 9.68 18.22 -49.22
CA SER A 74 10.07 19.00 -50.39
C SER A 74 8.84 19.81 -50.79
N PRO A 75 8.89 21.14 -50.72
CA PRO A 75 7.74 21.99 -50.99
C PRO A 75 7.48 22.01 -52.49
N THR A 76 6.21 22.16 -52.87
CA THR A 76 5.83 22.41 -54.27
C THR A 76 6.11 23.88 -54.56
N PRO A 77 6.79 24.25 -55.67
CA PRO A 77 7.07 25.64 -56.00
C PRO A 77 5.77 26.45 -56.04
N ALA A 78 5.78 27.62 -55.41
CA ALA A 78 4.62 28.48 -55.29
C ALA A 78 4.64 29.51 -56.42
N THR A 79 3.62 29.52 -57.29
CA THR A 79 3.40 30.57 -58.30
C THR A 79 2.59 31.76 -57.76
N GLU A 80 2.09 31.67 -56.52
CA GLU A 80 1.25 32.69 -55.90
C GLU A 80 2.07 33.62 -54.98
N GLY A 81 2.08 34.92 -55.29
CA GLY A 81 2.66 35.98 -54.47
C GLY A 81 3.46 37.01 -55.29
N PRO A 82 3.15 38.31 -55.20
CA PRO A 82 3.84 39.34 -56.01
C PRO A 82 5.32 39.53 -55.62
N THR A 83 5.70 39.22 -54.38
CA THR A 83 7.09 39.31 -53.90
C THR A 83 7.72 37.95 -53.61
N GLU A 84 9.06 37.86 -53.71
CA GLU A 84 9.83 36.65 -53.38
C GLU A 84 9.57 36.17 -51.94
N ALA A 85 9.44 37.11 -50.99
CA ALA A 85 9.17 36.81 -49.59
C ALA A 85 7.78 36.20 -49.35
N GLN A 86 6.76 36.64 -50.11
CA GLN A 86 5.41 36.07 -50.03
C GLN A 86 5.34 34.66 -50.63
N ARG A 87 6.05 34.42 -51.75
CA ARG A 87 6.19 33.07 -52.33
C ARG A 87 6.89 32.12 -51.35
N ALA A 88 7.97 32.57 -50.72
CA ALA A 88 8.66 31.83 -49.66
C ALA A 88 7.75 31.55 -48.45
N ALA A 89 6.95 32.52 -48.00
CA ALA A 89 6.02 32.34 -46.89
C ALA A 89 4.93 31.31 -47.22
N HIS A 90 4.49 31.24 -48.49
CA HIS A 90 3.60 30.18 -48.96
C HIS A 90 4.25 28.79 -48.88
N LEU A 91 5.52 28.65 -49.27
CA LEU A 91 6.26 27.38 -49.11
C LEU A 91 6.28 26.92 -47.64
N VAL A 92 6.62 27.82 -46.70
CA VAL A 92 6.69 27.51 -45.26
C VAL A 92 5.33 27.11 -44.70
N ARG A 93 4.24 27.79 -45.10
CA ARG A 93 2.87 27.41 -44.71
C ARG A 93 2.51 26.00 -45.16
N GLY A 94 2.98 25.59 -46.34
CA GLY A 94 2.84 24.22 -46.85
C GLY A 94 3.58 23.18 -46.00
N LEU A 95 4.74 23.53 -45.46
CA LEU A 95 5.53 22.66 -44.57
C LEU A 95 4.85 22.39 -43.22
N GLY A 96 3.84 23.19 -42.84
CA GLY A 96 3.04 22.95 -41.64
C GLY A 96 2.08 21.76 -41.71
N ASP A 97 1.94 21.10 -42.87
CA ASP A 97 1.18 19.85 -42.99
C ASP A 97 2.06 18.64 -42.61
N PRO A 98 1.72 17.88 -41.55
CA PRO A 98 2.45 16.66 -41.17
C PRO A 98 2.56 15.61 -42.26
N ARG A 99 1.69 15.61 -43.27
CA ARG A 99 1.74 14.68 -44.42
C ARG A 99 2.91 14.96 -45.34
N ARG A 100 3.39 16.21 -45.41
CA ARG A 100 4.54 16.62 -46.23
C ARG A 100 5.86 16.05 -45.71
N TRP A 101 5.94 15.79 -44.40
CA TRP A 101 7.11 15.22 -43.72
C TRP A 101 7.10 13.69 -43.71
N GLY A 102 6.92 13.10 -44.90
CA GLY A 102 6.68 11.67 -45.17
C GLY A 102 7.02 10.71 -44.02
N GLY A 103 6.00 9.98 -43.55
CA GLY A 103 6.22 8.63 -43.02
C GLY A 103 6.33 7.67 -44.20
N PRO A 104 7.05 6.54 -44.09
CA PRO A 104 7.29 5.65 -45.23
C PRO A 104 5.95 5.25 -45.89
N GLY A 105 5.71 5.80 -47.07
CA GLY A 105 4.72 5.30 -48.01
C GLY A 105 5.30 4.05 -48.65
N ARG A 106 4.63 2.91 -48.42
CA ARG A 106 4.85 1.63 -49.08
C ARG A 106 5.27 1.80 -50.55
N ARG A 107 6.39 1.22 -50.95
CA ARG A 107 6.41 0.48 -52.22
C ARG A 107 5.54 -0.76 -52.01
N SER A 108 4.65 -1.01 -52.96
CA SER A 108 3.90 -2.26 -53.09
C SER A 108 4.88 -3.43 -53.16
N GLY A 109 5.00 -4.17 -52.08
CA GLY A 109 5.73 -5.43 -51.98
C GLY A 109 4.91 -6.36 -51.11
N ARG A 110 4.63 -7.54 -51.64
CA ARG A 110 3.86 -8.63 -51.04
C ARG A 110 4.64 -9.16 -49.84
N ASP A 111 4.48 -8.51 -48.69
CA ASP A 111 4.50 -9.09 -47.34
C ASP A 111 4.31 -7.98 -46.29
N GLY A 112 3.19 -8.08 -45.57
CA GLY A 112 2.62 -7.01 -44.76
C GLY A 112 3.29 -6.82 -43.39
N ARG A 113 3.94 -5.67 -43.20
CA ARG A 113 3.71 -4.69 -42.11
C ARG A 113 4.86 -3.67 -42.08
N SER A 114 4.58 -2.40 -42.35
CA SER A 114 5.48 -1.28 -42.00
C SER A 114 4.64 -0.05 -41.68
N ALA A 115 4.15 -0.02 -40.44
CA ALA A 115 3.46 1.12 -39.85
C ALA A 115 4.45 2.29 -39.59
N PRO A 116 3.97 3.55 -39.55
CA PRO A 116 4.83 4.71 -39.27
C PRO A 116 5.62 4.52 -37.97
N ARG A 117 6.95 4.64 -38.04
CA ARG A 117 7.92 4.31 -36.96
C ARG A 117 7.78 5.11 -35.64
N TYR A 118 6.97 6.18 -35.59
CA TYR A 118 6.56 6.97 -34.41
C TYR A 118 5.50 8.01 -34.83
N ARG A 119 4.81 8.69 -33.89
CA ARG A 119 3.80 9.75 -34.15
C ARG A 119 4.27 10.75 -35.24
N ARG A 120 3.32 11.28 -36.03
CA ARG A 120 3.58 12.33 -37.04
C ARG A 120 4.08 13.63 -36.36
N TYR A 121 4.70 14.52 -37.12
CA TYR A 121 5.03 15.86 -36.60
C TYR A 121 3.75 16.63 -36.26
N ALA A 122 3.81 17.44 -35.22
CA ALA A 122 2.77 18.38 -34.85
C ALA A 122 3.29 19.80 -35.03
N PHE A 123 2.49 20.67 -35.65
CA PHE A 123 2.87 22.06 -35.95
C PHE A 123 1.90 23.06 -35.30
N PRO A 124 1.74 23.07 -33.95
CA PRO A 124 0.76 23.92 -33.30
C PRO A 124 1.07 25.42 -33.44
N ARG A 125 2.34 25.85 -33.43
CA ARG A 125 2.73 27.27 -33.51
C ARG A 125 2.58 27.81 -34.92
N LEU A 126 3.07 27.08 -35.93
CA LEU A 126 2.91 27.47 -37.33
C LEU A 126 1.43 27.52 -37.73
N ARG A 127 0.60 26.62 -37.19
CA ARG A 127 -0.86 26.66 -37.39
C ARG A 127 -1.52 27.84 -36.71
N LEU A 128 -1.03 28.28 -35.55
CA LEU A 128 -1.53 29.48 -34.87
C LEU A 128 -1.22 30.74 -35.69
N VAL A 129 0.03 30.90 -36.16
CA VAL A 129 0.42 32.02 -37.05
C VAL A 129 -0.42 32.02 -38.32
N ARG A 130 -0.64 30.84 -38.93
CA ARG A 130 -1.51 30.70 -40.09
C ARG A 130 -2.97 31.05 -39.80
N ALA A 131 -3.50 30.68 -38.64
CA ALA A 131 -4.86 31.06 -38.25
C ALA A 131 -5.02 32.58 -38.14
N ILE A 132 -4.04 33.28 -37.57
CA ILE A 132 -4.06 34.75 -37.49
C ILE A 132 -3.96 35.34 -38.89
N HIS A 133 -3.09 34.83 -39.75
CA HIS A 133 -2.98 35.28 -41.13
C HIS A 133 -4.28 35.07 -41.93
N ASP A 134 -4.93 33.91 -41.79
CA ASP A 134 -6.21 33.64 -42.46
C ASP A 134 -7.33 34.56 -41.94
N ALA A 135 -7.34 34.90 -40.64
CA ALA A 135 -8.27 35.89 -40.08
C ALA A 135 -8.01 37.31 -40.58
N VAL A 136 -6.74 37.72 -40.69
CA VAL A 136 -6.36 39.02 -41.29
C VAL A 136 -6.83 39.08 -42.73
N LYS A 137 -6.60 38.03 -43.52
CA LYS A 137 -7.04 37.96 -44.93
C LYS A 137 -8.57 38.04 -45.05
N GLU A 138 -9.31 37.36 -44.18
CA GLU A 138 -10.78 37.39 -44.20
C GLU A 138 -11.34 38.77 -43.83
N LEU A 139 -10.68 39.48 -42.91
CA LEU A 139 -11.13 40.80 -42.45
C LEU A 139 -10.75 41.93 -43.39
N ASP A 140 -9.57 41.86 -44.02
CA ASP A 140 -9.04 42.92 -44.87
C ASP A 140 -9.38 42.69 -46.37
N GLY A 141 -9.67 41.45 -46.80
CA GLY A 141 -9.93 41.15 -48.21
C GLY A 141 -8.68 41.22 -49.10
N ASP A 142 -8.83 41.65 -50.36
CA ASP A 142 -7.71 41.81 -51.31
C ASP A 142 -6.97 43.16 -51.17
N THR A 143 -7.54 44.13 -50.45
CA THR A 143 -6.96 45.46 -50.23
C THR A 143 -6.69 45.64 -48.74
N PRO A 144 -5.45 45.94 -48.30
CA PRO A 144 -5.15 46.13 -46.88
C PRO A 144 -6.06 47.19 -46.26
N ALA A 145 -6.68 46.87 -45.11
CA ALA A 145 -7.48 47.85 -44.39
C ALA A 145 -6.60 49.06 -44.00
N PRO A 146 -7.09 50.31 -44.13
CA PRO A 146 -6.31 51.50 -43.77
C PRO A 146 -5.90 51.44 -42.30
N ALA A 147 -4.67 51.89 -42.00
CA ALA A 147 -4.17 51.93 -40.63
C ALA A 147 -5.13 52.76 -39.74
N PRO A 148 -5.50 52.28 -38.55
CA PRO A 148 -6.41 52.99 -37.67
C PRO A 148 -5.80 54.34 -37.27
N THR A 149 -6.55 55.42 -37.49
CA THR A 149 -6.11 56.80 -37.19
C THR A 149 -6.48 57.24 -35.78
N THR A 150 -7.33 56.49 -35.08
CA THR A 150 -7.75 56.77 -33.70
C THR A 150 -7.63 55.52 -32.79
N PRO A 151 -7.41 55.71 -31.48
CA PRO A 151 -7.34 54.59 -30.53
C PRO A 151 -8.61 53.73 -30.47
N ASP A 152 -9.79 54.31 -30.76
CA ASP A 152 -11.06 53.57 -30.77
C ASP A 152 -11.21 52.72 -32.04
N ALA A 153 -10.71 53.20 -33.18
CA ALA A 153 -10.62 52.40 -34.40
C ALA A 153 -9.64 51.22 -34.22
N GLU A 154 -8.52 51.43 -33.53
CA GLU A 154 -7.56 50.36 -33.20
C GLU A 154 -8.20 49.28 -32.31
N ARG A 155 -8.93 49.68 -31.26
CA ARG A 155 -9.67 48.75 -30.39
C ARG A 155 -10.77 48.00 -31.14
N ALA A 156 -11.46 48.65 -32.07
CA ALA A 156 -12.51 48.02 -32.88
C ALA A 156 -11.90 46.96 -33.83
N GLN A 157 -10.77 47.26 -34.46
CA GLN A 157 -10.05 46.33 -35.33
C GLN A 157 -9.50 45.12 -34.56
N ALA A 158 -8.93 45.33 -33.37
CA ALA A 158 -8.48 44.25 -32.50
C ALA A 158 -9.64 43.35 -32.03
N ARG A 159 -10.82 43.92 -31.72
CA ARG A 159 -12.02 43.14 -31.38
C ARG A 159 -12.52 42.31 -32.56
N ALA A 160 -12.59 42.89 -33.76
CA ALA A 160 -13.00 42.17 -34.97
C ALA A 160 -12.06 40.99 -35.27
N LEU A 161 -10.75 41.16 -35.09
CA LEU A 161 -9.75 40.10 -35.20
C LEU A 161 -9.99 38.96 -34.21
N LEU A 162 -10.23 39.28 -32.94
CA LEU A 162 -10.48 38.28 -31.90
C LEU A 162 -11.80 37.54 -32.11
N ASP A 163 -12.84 38.24 -32.57
CA ASP A 163 -14.13 37.63 -32.91
C ASP A 163 -13.98 36.67 -34.09
N GLN A 164 -13.23 37.06 -35.11
CA GLN A 164 -12.95 36.17 -36.25
C GLN A 164 -12.12 34.95 -35.83
N LEU A 165 -11.07 35.16 -35.02
CA LEU A 165 -10.28 34.08 -34.41
C LEU A 165 -11.13 33.13 -33.56
N ALA A 166 -12.11 33.66 -32.83
CA ALA A 166 -13.05 32.87 -32.05
C ALA A 166 -13.98 32.03 -32.95
N ARG A 167 -14.53 32.61 -34.03
CA ARG A 167 -15.36 31.89 -35.03
C ARG A 167 -14.61 30.71 -35.66
N GLN A 168 -13.34 30.91 -36.03
CA GLN A 168 -12.49 29.84 -36.55
C GLN A 168 -11.82 28.97 -35.47
N ARG A 169 -12.16 29.17 -34.19
CA ARG A 169 -11.64 28.43 -33.02
C ARG A 169 -10.12 28.44 -32.92
N TRP A 170 -9.48 29.54 -33.31
CA TRP A 170 -8.02 29.72 -33.33
C TRP A 170 -7.32 28.66 -34.20
N ARG A 171 -7.92 28.32 -35.34
CA ARG A 171 -7.39 27.35 -36.33
C ARG A 171 -7.44 27.95 -37.74
N PRO A 172 -6.53 27.52 -38.64
CA PRO A 172 -6.49 28.01 -40.01
C PRO A 172 -7.72 27.62 -40.83
N ALA A 173 -8.11 28.48 -41.77
CA ALA A 173 -9.25 28.30 -42.67
C ALA A 173 -8.95 27.20 -43.71
N GLY A 174 -9.95 26.36 -44.04
CA GLY A 174 -9.81 25.28 -45.04
C GLY A 174 -8.84 24.15 -44.68
N GLY A 175 -8.19 24.18 -43.51
CA GLY A 175 -7.29 23.12 -43.07
C GLY A 175 -8.06 21.81 -42.88
N SER A 176 -7.52 20.68 -43.38
CA SER A 176 -8.14 19.36 -43.19
C SER A 176 -8.57 19.21 -41.73
N ARG A 177 -9.83 18.79 -41.49
CA ARG A 177 -10.39 18.53 -40.15
C ARG A 177 -9.56 17.46 -39.46
N TRP A 178 -8.41 17.85 -38.92
CA TRP A 178 -7.58 17.01 -38.11
C TRP A 178 -8.33 16.84 -36.81
N ARG A 179 -9.03 15.71 -36.66
CA ARG A 179 -9.40 15.20 -35.34
C ARG A 179 -8.05 14.86 -34.69
N PRO A 180 -7.53 15.62 -33.72
CA PRO A 180 -6.57 15.00 -32.82
C PRO A 180 -7.27 13.74 -32.31
N GLY A 181 -6.58 12.60 -32.31
CA GLY A 181 -7.11 11.43 -31.61
C GLY A 181 -7.52 11.84 -30.19
N PRO A 182 -8.44 11.10 -29.54
CA PRO A 182 -8.94 11.48 -28.21
C PRO A 182 -7.77 11.88 -27.31
N ILE A 183 -7.86 13.07 -26.70
CA ILE A 183 -6.81 13.69 -25.86
C ILE A 183 -6.46 12.80 -24.66
N LEU A 184 -7.28 11.77 -24.38
CA LEU A 184 -6.96 10.63 -23.51
C LEU A 184 -5.59 10.00 -23.80
N PHE A 185 -5.05 10.13 -25.02
CA PHE A 185 -3.70 9.66 -25.37
C PHE A 185 -2.61 10.75 -25.42
N ASP A 186 -2.91 12.00 -25.08
CA ASP A 186 -1.88 13.03 -24.88
C ASP A 186 -1.31 12.88 -23.47
N THR A 187 -0.29 12.01 -23.39
CA THR A 187 0.40 11.53 -22.18
C THR A 187 0.93 12.63 -21.27
N ALA A 188 0.99 13.88 -21.72
CA ALA A 188 1.49 15.01 -20.95
C ALA A 188 0.47 15.64 -19.98
N ARG A 189 -0.81 15.25 -20.01
CA ARG A 189 -1.85 15.95 -19.22
C ARG A 189 -2.77 15.05 -18.40
N VAL A 190 -3.10 13.85 -18.90
CA VAL A 190 -4.18 13.04 -18.30
C VAL A 190 -3.64 12.00 -17.32
N LEU A 191 -2.57 11.28 -17.69
CA LEU A 191 -1.97 10.21 -16.87
C LEU A 191 -1.56 10.64 -15.44
N PRO A 192 -0.91 11.79 -15.20
CA PRO A 192 -0.50 12.16 -13.84
C PRO A 192 -1.68 12.45 -12.93
N ALA A 193 -2.71 13.13 -13.43
CA ALA A 193 -3.89 13.47 -12.63
C ALA A 193 -4.74 12.23 -12.31
N SER A 194 -4.89 11.31 -13.27
CA SER A 194 -5.62 10.04 -13.06
C SER A 194 -4.88 9.08 -12.14
N VAL A 195 -3.55 9.00 -12.25
CA VAL A 195 -2.71 8.15 -11.39
C VAL A 195 -2.66 8.73 -9.98
N VAL A 196 -2.52 10.05 -9.81
CA VAL A 196 -2.55 10.69 -8.49
C VAL A 196 -3.94 10.58 -7.86
N ALA A 197 -5.02 10.75 -8.62
CA ALA A 197 -6.38 10.56 -8.11
C ALA A 197 -6.65 9.09 -7.74
N GLY A 198 -6.17 8.14 -8.55
CA GLY A 198 -6.26 6.71 -8.24
C GLY A 198 -5.47 6.33 -7.00
N ILE A 199 -4.23 6.82 -6.87
CA ILE A 199 -3.37 6.58 -5.69
C ILE A 199 -3.98 7.23 -4.44
N ALA A 200 -4.47 8.48 -4.53
CA ALA A 200 -5.08 9.17 -3.40
C ALA A 200 -6.38 8.48 -2.94
N ALA A 201 -7.22 8.02 -3.86
CA ALA A 201 -8.44 7.28 -3.53
C ALA A 201 -8.14 5.89 -2.95
N PHE A 202 -7.08 5.23 -3.42
CA PHE A 202 -6.66 3.90 -2.92
C PHE A 202 -5.95 3.97 -1.57
N LEU A 203 -5.16 5.03 -1.31
CA LEU A 203 -4.53 5.27 -0.01
C LEU A 203 -5.53 5.69 1.08
N ALA A 204 -6.70 6.19 0.70
CA ALA A 204 -7.76 6.60 1.63
C ALA A 204 -8.64 5.44 2.13
N GLY A 205 -8.28 4.18 1.82
CA GLY A 205 -9.00 2.99 2.32
C GLY A 205 -10.41 2.82 1.76
N VAL A 206 -10.74 3.51 0.66
CA VAL A 206 -12.07 3.48 0.05
C VAL A 206 -12.21 2.22 -0.82
N ASP A 207 -13.40 1.64 -0.85
CA ASP A 207 -13.76 0.51 -1.72
C ASP A 207 -13.22 0.72 -3.15
N GLN A 208 -12.61 -0.33 -3.71
CA GLN A 208 -11.92 -0.33 -5.00
C GLN A 208 -12.82 0.14 -6.14
N TRP A 209 -14.14 -0.09 -6.05
CA TRP A 209 -15.11 0.36 -7.06
C TRP A 209 -15.37 1.86 -7.03
N VAL A 210 -15.30 2.48 -5.85
CA VAL A 210 -15.50 3.92 -5.68
C VAL A 210 -14.28 4.69 -6.22
N ALA A 211 -13.08 4.20 -5.96
CA ALA A 211 -11.85 4.76 -6.53
C ALA A 211 -11.86 4.73 -8.07
N LEU A 212 -12.32 3.62 -8.67
CA LEU A 212 -12.47 3.49 -10.11
C LEU A 212 -13.50 4.49 -10.68
N ALA A 213 -14.66 4.63 -10.02
CA ALA A 213 -15.72 5.54 -10.46
C ALA A 213 -15.28 7.01 -10.44
N VAL A 214 -14.52 7.44 -9.42
CA VAL A 214 -13.97 8.80 -9.33
C VAL A 214 -13.00 9.09 -10.47
N VAL A 215 -12.09 8.15 -10.76
CA VAL A 215 -11.13 8.29 -11.86
C VAL A 215 -11.85 8.36 -13.21
N VAL A 216 -12.84 7.50 -13.44
CA VAL A 216 -13.65 7.49 -14.68
C VAL A 216 -14.47 8.78 -14.80
N GLY A 217 -15.11 9.25 -13.72
CA GLY A 217 -15.88 10.48 -13.70
C GLY A 217 -15.05 11.72 -14.03
N LEU A 218 -13.85 11.83 -13.46
CA LEU A 218 -12.91 12.94 -13.77
C LEU A 218 -12.48 12.93 -15.25
N LEU A 219 -12.21 11.74 -15.81
CA LEU A 219 -11.84 11.58 -17.21
C LEU A 219 -12.97 12.00 -18.16
N VAL A 220 -14.21 11.60 -17.85
CA VAL A 220 -15.40 12.00 -18.62
C VAL A 220 -15.63 13.51 -18.52
N PHE A 221 -15.54 14.10 -17.33
CA PHE A 221 -15.70 15.54 -17.12
C PHE A 221 -14.71 16.38 -17.92
N LEU A 222 -13.43 16.01 -17.89
CA LEU A 222 -12.37 16.68 -18.67
C LEU A 222 -12.58 16.51 -20.18
N ALA A 223 -13.06 15.36 -20.64
CA ALA A 223 -13.38 15.14 -22.04
C ALA A 223 -14.55 16.04 -22.49
N VAL A 224 -15.62 16.09 -21.69
CA VAL A 224 -16.82 16.89 -21.95
C VAL A 224 -16.49 18.39 -22.05
N LEU A 225 -15.74 18.95 -21.09
CA LEU A 225 -15.32 20.35 -21.12
C LEU A 225 -14.50 20.75 -22.37
N ASN A 226 -13.77 19.80 -22.96
CA ASN A 226 -12.95 20.06 -24.13
C ASN A 226 -13.73 19.99 -25.46
N TYR A 227 -14.85 19.27 -25.51
CA TYR A 227 -15.65 19.10 -26.73
C TYR A 227 -16.88 20.01 -26.80
N TRP A 228 -17.38 20.54 -25.68
CA TRP A 228 -18.71 21.16 -25.61
C TRP A 228 -18.83 22.69 -25.87
N PRO A 229 -17.82 23.59 -25.75
CA PRO A 229 -18.14 25.01 -25.93
C PRO A 229 -18.27 25.39 -27.42
N THR A 230 -19.52 25.54 -27.85
CA THR A 230 -19.95 26.27 -29.03
C THR A 230 -19.62 27.76 -28.85
N GLY A 231 -18.81 28.33 -29.74
CA GLY A 231 -18.69 29.78 -29.93
C GLY A 231 -17.72 30.57 -29.04
N ARG A 232 -17.04 29.97 -28.04
CA ARG A 232 -16.03 30.68 -27.23
C ARG A 232 -14.65 30.02 -27.30
N ALA A 233 -13.61 30.86 -27.16
CA ALA A 233 -12.22 30.45 -27.19
C ALA A 233 -11.96 29.31 -26.18
N PRO A 234 -11.11 28.29 -26.49
CA PRO A 234 -10.90 27.15 -25.60
C PRO A 234 -10.56 27.59 -24.18
N ILE A 235 -11.26 27.05 -23.17
CA ILE A 235 -11.12 27.42 -21.75
C ILE A 235 -9.68 27.25 -21.26
N PHE A 236 -8.82 26.49 -21.94
CA PHE A 236 -7.41 26.29 -21.56
C PHE A 236 -6.40 26.78 -22.61
N LEU A 237 -6.74 27.81 -23.39
CA LEU A 237 -5.83 28.38 -24.40
C LEU A 237 -4.46 28.76 -23.80
N TRP A 238 -4.41 29.42 -22.64
CA TRP A 238 -3.13 29.85 -22.03
C TRP A 238 -2.25 28.68 -21.57
N LEU A 239 -2.84 27.52 -21.28
CA LEU A 239 -2.13 26.28 -20.95
C LEU A 239 -1.56 25.58 -22.19
N ARG A 240 -1.86 26.05 -23.40
CA ARG A 240 -1.30 25.48 -24.63
C ARG A 240 0.15 25.92 -24.85
N ARG A 241 0.94 25.04 -25.43
CA ARG A 241 2.38 25.27 -25.65
C ARG A 241 2.61 26.37 -26.67
N GLU A 242 1.79 26.41 -27.72
CA GLU A 242 1.81 27.44 -28.74
C GLU A 242 1.49 28.82 -28.16
N SER A 243 0.53 28.93 -27.25
CA SER A 243 0.18 30.20 -26.60
C SER A 243 1.27 30.69 -25.66
N ARG A 244 1.95 29.80 -24.93
CA ARG A 244 3.13 30.18 -24.11
C ARG A 244 4.29 30.66 -24.98
N TRP A 245 4.61 29.94 -26.06
CA TRP A 245 5.64 30.35 -27.02
C TRP A 245 5.32 31.71 -27.64
N PHE A 246 4.06 31.92 -28.01
CA PHE A 246 3.55 33.16 -28.59
C PHE A 246 3.75 34.37 -27.66
N MET A 247 3.71 34.15 -26.34
CA MET A 247 3.94 35.17 -25.32
C MET A 247 5.43 35.43 -25.05
N THR A 248 6.26 34.38 -25.07
CA THR A 248 7.68 34.46 -24.70
C THR A 248 8.63 34.73 -25.87
N THR A 249 8.13 34.76 -27.10
CA THR A 249 8.99 34.98 -28.27
C THR A 249 9.42 36.45 -28.36
N THR A 250 10.74 36.67 -28.33
CA THR A 250 11.37 38.00 -28.41
C THR A 250 11.52 38.52 -29.84
N PHE A 251 11.27 37.67 -30.84
CA PHE A 251 11.34 38.05 -32.27
C PHE A 251 10.20 39.00 -32.68
N LEU A 252 9.19 39.14 -31.82
CA LEU A 252 8.12 40.12 -31.90
C LEU A 252 8.47 41.28 -30.95
N LEU A 253 9.30 42.22 -31.41
CA LEU A 253 9.53 43.48 -30.69
C LEU A 253 8.17 44.19 -30.51
N PRO A 254 7.83 44.68 -29.32
CA PRO A 254 6.60 45.45 -29.13
C PRO A 254 6.70 46.73 -29.95
N VAL A 255 5.81 46.90 -30.94
CA VAL A 255 5.75 48.13 -31.77
C VAL A 255 5.32 49.34 -30.93
N SER A 256 4.87 49.14 -29.69
CA SER A 256 4.27 50.21 -28.88
C SER A 256 4.65 50.15 -27.41
N GLY A 257 5.94 50.13 -27.05
CA GLY A 257 6.46 50.50 -25.71
C GLY A 257 5.86 49.80 -24.46
N GLN A 258 5.00 48.79 -24.60
CA GLN A 258 4.34 48.11 -23.49
C GLN A 258 5.20 46.95 -22.99
N GLN A 259 5.32 46.85 -21.66
CA GLN A 259 6.09 45.81 -20.98
C GLN A 259 5.57 44.39 -21.31
N PRO A 260 6.47 43.38 -21.37
CA PRO A 260 6.08 41.99 -21.57
C PRO A 260 5.17 41.54 -20.43
N SER A 261 3.91 41.20 -20.74
CA SER A 261 2.95 40.73 -19.75
C SER A 261 3.24 39.29 -19.34
N GLU A 262 3.49 39.08 -18.04
CA GLU A 262 3.74 37.76 -17.47
C GLU A 262 2.46 36.89 -17.44
N VAL A 263 2.56 35.68 -17.97
CA VAL A 263 1.49 34.67 -17.89
C VAL A 263 1.61 33.91 -16.57
N ARG A 264 0.64 34.08 -15.66
CA ARG A 264 0.57 33.32 -14.39
C ARG A 264 -0.38 32.13 -14.53
N LEU A 265 0.08 30.96 -14.06
CA LEU A 265 -0.61 29.67 -14.20
C LEU A 265 -2.03 29.66 -13.58
N LEU A 266 -2.26 30.52 -12.58
CA LEU A 266 -3.50 30.61 -11.79
C LEU A 266 -4.40 31.81 -12.16
N HIS A 267 -4.04 32.65 -13.15
CA HIS A 267 -4.83 33.82 -13.54
C HIS A 267 -5.30 33.74 -15.01
N PRO A 268 -6.44 33.09 -15.28
CA PRO A 268 -6.90 32.79 -16.64
C PRO A 268 -7.28 34.04 -17.45
N VAL A 269 -7.91 35.04 -16.82
CA VAL A 269 -8.38 36.27 -17.49
C VAL A 269 -7.23 37.16 -17.94
N HIS A 270 -6.23 37.38 -17.07
CA HIS A 270 -5.04 38.16 -17.42
C HIS A 270 -4.23 37.49 -18.53
N SER A 271 -4.06 36.18 -18.44
CA SER A 271 -3.37 35.38 -19.46
C SER A 271 -4.07 35.45 -20.82
N TRP A 272 -5.41 35.51 -20.85
CA TRP A 272 -6.17 35.66 -22.08
C TRP A 272 -6.01 37.04 -22.71
N ARG A 273 -6.07 38.12 -21.91
CA ARG A 273 -5.85 39.50 -22.41
C ARG A 273 -4.45 39.67 -23.00
N ALA A 274 -3.45 39.05 -22.38
CA ALA A 274 -2.07 39.07 -22.86
C ALA A 274 -1.93 38.37 -24.23
N ILE A 275 -2.57 37.21 -24.41
CA ILE A 275 -2.60 36.49 -25.70
C ILE A 275 -3.35 37.30 -26.77
N ALA A 276 -4.44 37.97 -26.39
CA ALA A 276 -5.22 38.80 -27.30
C ALA A 276 -4.41 40.01 -27.82
N ALA A 277 -3.69 40.71 -26.94
CA ALA A 277 -2.82 41.81 -27.32
C ALA A 277 -1.69 41.35 -28.26
N ARG A 278 -1.04 40.22 -27.96
CA ARG A 278 -0.01 39.65 -28.84
C ARG A 278 -0.55 39.18 -30.19
N ALA A 279 -1.81 38.75 -30.25
CA ALA A 279 -2.41 38.34 -31.51
C ALA A 279 -2.61 39.54 -32.45
N ASP A 280 -2.93 40.71 -31.89
CA ASP A 280 -3.01 41.97 -32.63
C ASP A 280 -1.63 42.44 -33.14
N ASP A 281 -0.59 42.39 -32.30
CA ASP A 281 0.80 42.69 -32.72
C ASP A 281 1.22 41.85 -33.93
N VAL A 282 0.96 40.54 -33.87
CA VAL A 282 1.27 39.61 -34.96
C VAL A 282 0.42 39.90 -36.20
N ALA A 283 -0.86 40.24 -36.03
CA ALA A 283 -1.71 40.63 -37.15
C ALA A 283 -1.18 41.87 -37.87
N LYS A 284 -0.67 42.87 -37.14
CA LYS A 284 -0.02 44.06 -37.71
C LYS A 284 1.20 43.67 -38.57
N THR A 285 2.11 42.85 -38.03
CA THR A 285 3.27 42.33 -38.80
C THR A 285 2.84 41.52 -40.02
N LEU A 286 1.74 40.77 -39.94
CA LEU A 286 1.21 39.98 -41.06
C LEU A 286 0.53 40.84 -42.14
N ARG A 287 -0.01 42.02 -41.78
CA ARG A 287 -0.55 43.02 -42.72
C ARG A 287 0.54 43.76 -43.49
N GLU A 288 1.63 44.12 -42.82
CA GLU A 288 2.81 44.75 -43.44
C GLU A 288 3.46 43.84 -44.49
N GLY A 289 3.39 42.52 -44.30
CA GLY A 289 3.88 41.53 -45.25
C GLY A 289 5.41 41.51 -45.41
N GLY A 290 5.91 40.95 -46.51
CA GLY A 290 7.34 40.96 -46.83
C GLY A 290 8.20 40.04 -45.94
N GLN A 291 9.40 40.50 -45.58
CA GLN A 291 10.42 39.69 -44.89
C GLN A 291 10.06 39.34 -43.43
N ALA A 292 9.43 40.27 -42.70
CA ALA A 292 9.03 40.03 -41.31
C ALA A 292 7.99 38.91 -41.19
N GLN A 293 7.01 38.88 -42.12
CA GLN A 293 6.04 37.79 -42.23
C GLN A 293 6.73 36.44 -42.48
N LEU A 294 7.69 36.39 -43.41
CA LEU A 294 8.43 35.17 -43.74
C LEU A 294 9.22 34.66 -42.53
N GLN A 295 9.98 35.54 -41.86
CA GLN A 295 10.77 35.18 -40.69
C GLN A 295 9.89 34.64 -39.54
N LEU A 296 8.70 35.21 -39.33
CA LEU A 296 7.75 34.71 -38.32
C LEU A 296 7.27 33.28 -38.63
N HIS A 297 6.95 32.99 -39.88
CA HIS A 297 6.54 31.64 -40.30
C HIS A 297 7.69 30.64 -40.15
N VAL A 298 8.91 31.03 -40.53
CA VAL A 298 10.11 30.21 -40.37
C VAL A 298 10.38 29.92 -38.89
N LEU A 299 10.32 30.94 -38.04
CA LEU A 299 10.51 30.79 -36.60
C LEU A 299 9.50 29.80 -35.99
N ALA A 300 8.22 29.92 -36.36
CA ALA A 300 7.18 29.02 -35.89
C ALA A 300 7.42 27.57 -36.34
N LEU A 301 7.89 27.36 -37.58
CA LEU A 301 8.25 26.04 -38.11
C LEU A 301 9.42 25.41 -37.34
N LEU A 302 10.51 26.16 -37.16
CA LEU A 302 11.73 25.67 -36.49
C LEU A 302 11.47 25.29 -35.03
N GLU A 303 10.70 26.10 -34.31
CA GLU A 303 10.32 25.81 -32.93
C GLU A 303 9.41 24.58 -32.83
N ASP A 304 8.45 24.40 -33.74
CA ASP A 304 7.63 23.20 -33.77
C ASP A 304 8.49 21.96 -34.06
N LEU A 305 9.45 22.02 -34.99
CA LEU A 305 10.39 20.93 -35.26
C LEU A 305 11.29 20.63 -34.04
N ARG A 306 11.72 21.67 -33.31
CA ARG A 306 12.47 21.53 -32.05
C ARG A 306 11.66 20.83 -30.97
N ASP A 307 10.40 21.23 -30.74
CA ASP A 307 9.54 20.56 -29.76
C ASP A 307 9.35 19.08 -30.12
N ASN A 308 9.19 18.79 -31.41
CA ASN A 308 9.07 17.45 -31.95
C ASN A 308 10.32 16.57 -31.67
N HIS A 309 11.51 17.13 -31.49
CA HIS A 309 12.76 16.39 -31.25
C HIS A 309 13.35 16.58 -29.84
N ARG A 310 12.62 17.25 -28.93
CA ARG A 310 13.06 17.46 -27.55
C ARG A 310 13.35 16.13 -26.83
N ARG A 311 14.58 15.97 -26.33
CA ARG A 311 15.07 14.74 -25.66
C ARG A 311 14.28 14.41 -24.39
N TRP A 312 14.19 15.37 -23.47
CA TRP A 312 13.57 15.24 -22.15
C TRP A 312 12.10 15.68 -22.16
N SER A 313 11.28 15.02 -22.98
CA SER A 313 9.84 15.10 -22.85
C SER A 313 9.31 13.91 -22.07
N TRP A 314 8.13 14.04 -21.47
CA TRP A 314 7.46 12.94 -20.75
C TRP A 314 7.24 11.68 -21.60
N ASP A 315 7.09 11.82 -22.92
CA ASP A 315 6.97 10.69 -23.86
C ASP A 315 8.32 10.23 -24.45
N LEU A 316 9.43 10.84 -24.02
CA LEU A 316 10.80 10.62 -24.50
C LEU A 316 10.91 10.69 -26.03
N ARG A 317 10.14 11.59 -26.67
CA ARG A 317 10.01 11.64 -28.14
C ARG A 317 11.32 11.89 -28.87
N GLY A 318 12.24 12.68 -28.29
CA GLY A 318 13.57 12.89 -28.85
C GLY A 318 14.42 11.61 -28.85
N LEU A 319 14.27 10.74 -27.83
CA LEU A 319 14.93 9.43 -27.82
C LEU A 319 14.29 8.44 -28.83
N LYS A 320 13.00 8.63 -29.13
CA LYS A 320 12.27 7.82 -30.12
C LYS A 320 12.53 8.29 -31.57
N ARG A 321 12.85 9.57 -31.79
CA ARG A 321 13.17 10.16 -33.12
C ARG A 321 14.67 10.32 -33.33
N THR A 322 15.28 9.33 -33.94
CA THR A 322 16.75 9.20 -34.05
C THR A 322 17.37 9.87 -35.28
N ARG A 323 16.57 10.46 -36.17
CA ARG A 323 17.04 11.11 -37.41
C ARG A 323 16.43 12.51 -37.52
N PRO A 324 17.19 13.55 -37.92
CA PRO A 324 16.69 14.91 -38.05
C PRO A 324 15.62 15.05 -39.15
N PRO A 325 14.73 16.05 -39.06
CA PRO A 325 13.90 16.49 -40.19
C PRO A 325 14.78 17.03 -41.31
N MET A 326 14.46 16.69 -42.56
CA MET A 326 15.21 17.14 -43.74
C MET A 326 14.31 17.85 -44.75
N LEU A 327 14.73 19.01 -45.25
CA LEU A 327 14.04 19.77 -46.30
C LEU A 327 14.89 19.76 -47.58
N PHE A 328 14.28 19.36 -48.70
CA PHE A 328 14.94 19.28 -50.00
C PHE A 328 14.36 20.31 -50.97
N LEU A 329 15.23 21.15 -51.54
CA LEU A 329 14.92 22.22 -52.49
C LEU A 329 15.68 21.98 -53.82
N PRO A 330 15.20 21.06 -54.68
CA PRO A 330 15.78 20.88 -56.01
C PRO A 330 15.42 22.10 -56.90
N GLY A 331 16.41 22.68 -57.56
CA GLY A 331 16.25 23.89 -58.37
C GLY A 331 15.81 25.12 -57.57
N ALA A 332 16.52 25.47 -56.50
CA ALA A 332 16.21 26.66 -55.71
C ALA A 332 16.52 27.94 -56.51
N ASP A 333 15.46 28.69 -56.83
CA ASP A 333 15.50 29.92 -57.61
C ASP A 333 14.69 31.05 -56.93
N VAL A 334 14.69 32.24 -57.55
CA VAL A 334 13.95 33.42 -57.09
C VAL A 334 12.44 33.31 -57.40
N ASP A 335 12.08 32.62 -58.47
CA ASP A 335 10.70 32.51 -58.92
C ASP A 335 9.87 31.61 -57.99
N SER A 336 10.47 30.55 -57.45
CA SER A 336 9.88 29.67 -56.44
C SER A 336 9.91 30.27 -55.03
N GLY A 337 10.69 31.32 -54.79
CA GLY A 337 10.93 31.90 -53.45
C GLY A 337 11.84 31.04 -52.56
N SER A 338 12.53 30.04 -53.12
CA SER A 338 13.41 29.14 -52.37
C SER A 338 14.67 29.85 -51.86
N ILE A 339 15.18 30.82 -52.61
CA ILE A 339 16.33 31.66 -52.20
C ILE A 339 15.98 32.51 -50.97
N ALA A 340 14.86 33.24 -50.99
CA ALA A 340 14.35 33.94 -49.80
C ALA A 340 14.11 33.03 -48.60
N LEU A 341 13.64 31.79 -48.79
CA LEU A 341 13.48 30.83 -47.70
C LEU A 341 14.83 30.45 -47.05
N ILE A 342 15.86 30.19 -47.87
CA ILE A 342 17.21 29.87 -47.37
C ILE A 342 17.76 31.02 -46.53
N LYS A 343 17.65 32.26 -47.04
CA LYS A 343 18.06 33.48 -46.32
C LYS A 343 17.31 33.64 -45.00
N ALA A 344 15.98 33.51 -45.02
CA ALA A 344 15.16 33.65 -43.82
C ALA A 344 15.46 32.60 -42.74
N VAL A 345 15.77 31.35 -43.12
CA VAL A 345 16.21 30.31 -42.17
C VAL A 345 17.52 30.71 -41.51
N SER A 346 18.48 31.21 -42.29
CA SER A 346 19.75 31.66 -41.74
C SER A 346 19.61 32.90 -40.85
N ASP A 347 18.77 33.86 -41.22
CA ASP A 347 18.51 35.06 -40.43
C ASP A 347 17.89 34.71 -39.07
N VAL A 348 16.86 33.85 -39.07
CA VAL A 348 16.20 33.40 -37.84
C VAL A 348 17.17 32.63 -36.94
N ARG A 349 18.02 31.77 -37.51
CA ARG A 349 19.05 31.04 -36.75
C ARG A 349 20.19 31.92 -36.24
N SER A 350 20.44 33.07 -36.88
CA SER A 350 21.46 34.02 -36.44
C SER A 350 20.94 34.95 -35.35
N GLY A 351 19.66 35.33 -35.44
CA GLY A 351 18.98 36.13 -34.42
C GLY A 351 18.64 35.35 -33.13
N ARG A 352 18.72 34.01 -33.16
CA ARG A 352 18.42 33.14 -32.01
C ARG A 352 19.61 32.24 -31.71
N SER A 353 20.16 32.29 -30.51
CA SER A 353 21.22 31.37 -30.06
C SER A 353 20.74 29.92 -29.79
N GLU A 354 19.54 29.55 -30.24
CA GLU A 354 18.92 28.23 -30.00
C GLU A 354 19.04 27.35 -31.24
N LEU A 355 19.63 26.17 -31.11
CA LEU A 355 19.76 25.23 -32.22
C LEU A 355 18.42 24.57 -32.57
N ASP A 356 18.18 24.36 -33.85
CA ASP A 356 17.04 23.59 -34.36
C ASP A 356 17.51 22.35 -35.14
N PRO A 357 16.67 21.30 -35.25
CA PRO A 357 17.09 20.03 -35.82
C PRO A 357 17.02 19.98 -37.36
N LEU A 358 16.63 21.05 -38.07
CA LEU A 358 16.34 21.00 -39.51
C LEU A 358 17.61 20.97 -40.38
N LEU A 359 17.77 19.96 -41.21
CA LEU A 359 18.80 19.93 -42.26
C LEU A 359 18.18 20.32 -43.59
N ILE A 360 18.75 21.31 -44.29
CA ILE A 360 18.28 21.73 -45.62
C ILE A 360 19.30 21.32 -46.68
N VAL A 361 18.84 20.74 -47.78
CA VAL A 361 19.66 20.39 -48.95
C VAL A 361 19.03 21.04 -50.18
N ALA A 362 19.73 22.01 -50.76
CA ALA A 362 19.29 22.78 -51.90
C ALA A 362 20.28 22.65 -53.05
N SER A 363 19.79 22.67 -54.29
CA SER A 363 20.61 22.89 -55.48
C SER A 363 20.31 24.28 -56.02
N VAL A 364 21.34 25.11 -56.22
CA VAL A 364 21.20 26.48 -56.75
C VAL A 364 22.00 26.56 -58.04
N ALA A 365 21.41 27.15 -59.08
CA ALA A 365 22.08 27.33 -60.35
C ALA A 365 23.36 28.17 -60.16
N ALA A 366 24.44 27.85 -60.86
CA ALA A 366 25.73 28.51 -60.65
C ALA A 366 25.67 30.04 -60.76
N ALA A 367 24.82 30.56 -61.66
CA ALA A 367 24.60 32.00 -61.85
C ALA A 367 23.85 32.67 -60.68
N ASP A 368 23.05 31.92 -59.93
CA ASP A 368 22.23 32.43 -58.83
C ASP A 368 22.90 32.27 -57.46
N VAL A 369 24.06 31.59 -57.37
CA VAL A 369 24.79 31.41 -56.10
C VAL A 369 25.19 32.76 -55.49
N ALA A 370 25.59 33.73 -56.32
CA ALA A 370 25.92 35.08 -55.86
C ALA A 370 24.70 35.82 -55.29
N ARG A 371 23.47 35.45 -55.69
CA ARG A 371 22.24 36.05 -55.15
C ARG A 371 21.97 35.63 -53.71
N LEU A 372 22.65 34.62 -53.18
CA LEU A 372 22.58 34.28 -51.76
C LEU A 372 23.30 35.31 -50.89
N ASP A 373 24.25 36.08 -51.42
CA ASP A 373 24.97 37.09 -50.66
C ASP A 373 24.06 38.28 -50.30
N GLN A 374 24.17 38.78 -49.06
CA GLN A 374 23.44 39.95 -48.58
C GLN A 374 24.11 41.26 -49.05
N ARG A 375 25.42 41.22 -49.32
CA ARG A 375 26.22 42.30 -49.94
C ARG A 375 27.28 41.67 -50.87
N PRO A 376 27.56 42.24 -52.06
CA PRO A 376 28.65 41.77 -52.91
C PRO A 376 29.97 41.89 -52.13
N SER A 377 30.56 40.74 -51.78
CA SER A 377 31.81 40.69 -51.04
C SER A 377 32.96 40.84 -52.03
N GLY A 378 33.64 41.99 -52.03
CA GLY A 378 34.87 42.20 -52.82
C GLY A 378 36.11 41.50 -52.26
N ILE A 379 35.95 40.46 -51.44
CA ILE A 379 37.06 39.72 -50.83
C ILE A 379 37.35 38.49 -51.70
N PRO A 380 38.53 38.40 -52.34
CA PRO A 380 38.91 37.22 -53.13
C PRO A 380 38.92 35.98 -52.24
N LEU A 381 38.31 34.88 -52.71
CA LEU A 381 38.51 33.57 -52.07
C LEU A 381 40.01 33.21 -52.12
N PRO A 382 40.61 32.72 -51.02
CA PRO A 382 41.97 32.20 -51.07
C PRO A 382 42.06 31.03 -52.07
N PRO A 383 43.20 30.86 -52.77
CA PRO A 383 43.36 29.82 -53.77
C PRO A 383 43.15 28.43 -53.14
N ALA A 384 42.30 27.63 -53.77
CA ALA A 384 42.00 26.27 -53.32
C ALA A 384 43.23 25.37 -53.50
N VAL A 385 43.78 24.86 -52.40
CA VAL A 385 44.72 23.72 -52.45
C VAL A 385 43.94 22.50 -52.96
N ALA A 386 44.41 21.90 -54.06
CA ALA A 386 43.77 20.77 -54.74
C ALA A 386 43.44 19.62 -53.75
N PRO A 387 42.14 19.35 -53.50
CA PRO A 387 41.72 18.16 -52.76
C PRO A 387 42.05 16.88 -53.53
N ALA A 388 42.47 15.82 -52.84
CA ALA A 388 42.61 14.49 -53.45
C ALA A 388 41.25 13.84 -53.82
N THR A 389 40.16 14.17 -53.10
CA THR A 389 38.79 13.67 -53.36
C THR A 389 37.69 14.69 -52.96
N LEU A 390 36.51 14.62 -53.59
CA LEU A 390 35.32 15.44 -53.25
C LEU A 390 34.89 15.29 -51.79
N ARG A 391 34.97 14.06 -51.24
CA ARG A 391 34.63 13.76 -49.85
C ARG A 391 35.47 14.56 -48.84
N ASP A 392 36.77 14.75 -49.11
CA ASP A 392 37.64 15.54 -48.25
C ASP A 392 37.39 17.04 -48.39
N THR A 393 36.97 17.50 -49.56
CA THR A 393 36.48 18.88 -49.79
C THR A 393 35.27 19.17 -48.92
N ILE A 394 34.25 18.30 -48.95
CA ILE A 394 33.04 18.46 -48.14
C ILE A 394 33.39 18.50 -46.64
N ARG A 395 34.28 17.61 -46.18
CA ARG A 395 34.71 17.56 -44.77
C ARG A 395 35.41 18.84 -44.35
N ARG A 396 36.37 19.34 -45.16
CA ARG A 396 37.10 20.59 -44.88
C ARG A 396 36.17 21.80 -44.89
N ALA A 397 35.30 21.91 -45.89
CA ALA A 397 34.33 22.98 -46.01
C ALA A 397 33.39 23.01 -44.79
N HIS A 398 32.92 21.86 -44.32
CA HIS A 398 32.10 21.76 -43.11
C HIS A 398 32.85 22.21 -41.85
N GLN A 399 34.09 21.75 -41.63
CA GLN A 399 34.91 22.16 -40.48
C GLN A 399 35.23 23.66 -40.48
N GLU A 400 35.52 24.21 -41.65
CA GLU A 400 35.79 25.64 -41.81
C GLU A 400 34.53 26.47 -41.58
N TRP A 401 33.38 26.01 -42.09
CA TRP A 401 32.09 26.62 -41.81
C TRP A 401 31.78 26.63 -40.31
N GLU A 402 31.92 25.49 -39.60
CA GLU A 402 31.70 25.40 -38.16
C GLU A 402 32.62 26.36 -37.36
N ARG A 403 33.91 26.43 -37.72
CA ARG A 403 34.88 27.34 -37.06
C ARG A 403 34.52 28.82 -37.26
N ASN A 404 34.09 29.17 -38.47
CA ASN A 404 33.83 30.56 -38.84
C ASN A 404 32.39 31.01 -38.56
N LEU A 405 31.48 30.12 -38.14
CA LEU A 405 30.07 30.43 -37.93
C LEU A 405 29.86 31.58 -36.93
N ARG A 406 30.58 31.57 -35.80
CA ARG A 406 30.49 32.64 -34.79
C ARG A 406 30.92 34.00 -35.33
N VAL A 407 31.93 34.02 -36.20
CA VAL A 407 32.44 35.26 -36.83
C VAL A 407 31.47 35.76 -37.90
N ARG A 408 30.86 34.85 -38.66
CA ARG A 408 29.86 35.16 -39.71
C ARG A 408 28.50 35.59 -39.16
N GLN A 409 28.20 35.29 -37.90
CA GLN A 409 26.98 35.79 -37.22
C GLN A 409 27.07 37.27 -36.80
N ALA A 410 28.25 37.89 -36.83
CA ALA A 410 28.42 39.29 -36.46
C ALA A 410 27.85 40.25 -37.54
N PRO A 411 26.90 41.15 -37.20
CA PRO A 411 26.25 42.05 -38.16
C PRO A 411 27.20 42.98 -38.93
N SER A 412 28.41 43.19 -38.41
CA SER A 412 29.37 44.20 -38.90
C SER A 412 30.42 43.67 -39.88
N ARG A 413 30.55 42.35 -40.12
CA ARG A 413 31.72 41.81 -40.83
C ARG A 413 31.50 40.70 -41.88
N SER A 414 30.28 40.35 -42.30
CA SER A 414 30.15 39.40 -43.42
C SER A 414 28.98 39.71 -44.36
N GLY A 415 29.25 39.71 -45.67
CA GLY A 415 28.23 39.77 -46.73
C GLY A 415 27.63 38.40 -47.06
N ALA A 416 28.06 37.33 -46.38
CA ALA A 416 27.64 35.95 -46.60
C ALA A 416 26.61 35.50 -45.55
N VAL A 417 25.68 34.64 -45.96
CA VAL A 417 24.64 34.09 -45.11
C VAL A 417 25.24 32.99 -44.20
N PRO A 418 25.28 33.17 -42.86
CA PRO A 418 26.16 32.41 -41.96
C PRO A 418 25.87 30.90 -41.89
N TRP A 419 24.62 30.48 -42.03
CA TRP A 419 24.23 29.06 -41.89
C TRP A 419 24.32 28.23 -43.18
N GLU A 420 24.80 28.83 -44.27
CA GLU A 420 25.00 28.16 -45.55
C GLU A 420 26.37 27.48 -45.64
N LEU A 421 26.36 26.21 -46.01
CA LEU A 421 27.53 25.47 -46.44
C LEU A 421 27.45 25.25 -47.95
N ARG A 422 28.15 26.10 -48.70
CA ARG A 422 28.22 26.05 -50.16
C ARG A 422 29.21 24.99 -50.60
N LEU A 423 28.77 24.06 -51.42
CA LEU A 423 29.55 22.92 -51.90
C LEU A 423 29.61 22.96 -53.43
N PRO A 424 30.73 23.44 -54.02
CA PRO A 424 30.96 23.36 -55.45
C PRO A 424 31.19 21.89 -55.84
N LEU A 425 30.37 21.37 -56.75
CA LEU A 425 30.48 20.01 -57.28
C LEU A 425 31.29 20.02 -58.58
N PRO A 426 32.45 19.33 -58.63
CA PRO A 426 33.25 19.20 -59.84
C PRO A 426 32.44 18.50 -60.97
N PRO A 427 32.44 19.03 -62.22
CA PRO A 427 31.63 18.47 -63.31
C PRO A 427 31.88 16.98 -63.61
N ASP A 428 33.12 16.50 -63.45
CA ASP A 428 33.54 15.11 -63.60
C ASP A 428 32.85 14.17 -62.60
N THR A 429 32.62 14.64 -61.37
CA THR A 429 31.93 13.86 -60.32
C THR A 429 30.41 13.77 -60.48
N LEU A 430 29.84 14.60 -61.37
CA LEU A 430 28.41 14.63 -61.72
C LEU A 430 28.06 13.67 -62.86
N ALA A 431 29.05 13.08 -63.54
CA ALA A 431 28.83 12.08 -64.57
C ALA A 431 28.07 10.87 -64.01
N GLN A 432 27.16 10.31 -64.81
CA GLN A 432 26.44 9.10 -64.43
C GLN A 432 27.39 7.91 -64.37
N LEU A 433 27.36 7.20 -63.25
CA LEU A 433 28.11 5.95 -63.08
C LEU A 433 27.42 4.81 -63.84
N GLU A 434 28.24 3.92 -64.39
CA GLU A 434 27.80 2.62 -64.90
C GLU A 434 26.96 1.88 -63.86
N GLU A 435 25.96 1.12 -64.30
CA GLU A 435 24.98 0.49 -63.41
C GLU A 435 25.63 -0.44 -62.36
N GLN A 436 26.73 -1.10 -62.71
CA GLN A 436 27.53 -1.95 -61.81
C GLN A 436 28.29 -1.16 -60.71
N ARG A 437 28.55 0.14 -60.92
CA ARG A 437 29.23 1.02 -59.96
C ARG A 437 28.26 1.82 -59.08
N ARG A 438 26.94 1.69 -59.30
CA ARG A 438 25.93 2.33 -58.46
C ARG A 438 25.95 1.73 -57.06
N TRP A 439 26.19 2.57 -56.05
CA TRP A 439 26.29 2.13 -54.65
C TRP A 439 25.09 2.60 -53.80
N CYS A 440 24.68 1.76 -52.85
CA CYS A 440 23.71 2.08 -51.81
C CYS A 440 24.44 2.38 -50.50
N VAL A 441 24.48 3.65 -50.09
CA VAL A 441 25.03 4.03 -48.79
C VAL A 441 24.15 3.46 -47.68
N ARG A 442 24.69 2.62 -46.79
CA ARG A 442 23.91 2.01 -45.71
C ARG A 442 23.57 3.05 -44.62
N SER A 443 22.33 3.03 -44.14
CA SER A 443 21.94 3.77 -42.95
C SER A 443 22.67 3.26 -41.70
N GLN A 444 23.25 4.18 -40.92
CA GLN A 444 23.96 3.83 -39.68
C GLN A 444 23.04 3.72 -38.44
N SER A 445 21.74 3.99 -38.59
CA SER A 445 20.82 4.10 -37.44
C SER A 445 19.94 2.86 -37.26
N ARG A 446 20.11 2.12 -36.14
CA ARG A 446 19.16 1.10 -35.64
C ARG A 446 18.27 1.68 -34.52
N PRO A 447 16.98 1.29 -34.43
CA PRO A 447 16.15 1.65 -33.28
C PRO A 447 16.72 1.02 -32.00
N GLY A 448 16.88 1.81 -30.92
CA GLY A 448 17.41 1.32 -29.63
C GLY A 448 16.36 0.66 -28.72
N PRO A 449 16.79 -0.12 -27.70
CA PRO A 449 15.91 -0.82 -26.74
C PRO A 449 15.06 0.11 -25.89
N VAL A 450 15.46 1.37 -25.74
CA VAL A 450 14.67 2.44 -25.09
C VAL A 450 13.27 2.59 -25.71
N ARG A 451 13.10 2.23 -26.99
CA ARG A 451 11.78 2.22 -27.66
C ARG A 451 10.85 1.10 -27.15
N LEU A 452 11.41 -0.04 -26.74
CA LEU A 452 10.68 -1.19 -26.21
C LEU A 452 10.28 -0.95 -24.75
N VAL A 453 11.25 -0.54 -23.91
CA VAL A 453 11.07 -0.33 -22.47
C VAL A 453 10.05 0.78 -22.16
N TRP A 454 9.97 1.81 -23.00
CA TRP A 454 9.05 2.95 -22.83
C TRP A 454 7.88 2.95 -23.82
N SER A 455 7.42 1.75 -24.18
CA SER A 455 6.15 1.56 -24.87
C SER A 455 5.01 1.43 -23.84
N LEU A 456 3.83 1.98 -24.17
CA LEU A 456 2.63 1.88 -23.34
C LEU A 456 2.35 0.46 -22.80
N PRO A 457 2.42 -0.62 -23.61
CA PRO A 457 2.12 -1.95 -23.09
C PRO A 457 3.11 -2.44 -22.02
N VAL A 458 4.40 -2.07 -22.11
CA VAL A 458 5.41 -2.53 -21.14
C VAL A 458 5.25 -1.83 -19.79
N LEU A 459 4.96 -0.53 -19.79
CA LEU A 459 4.72 0.22 -18.56
C LEU A 459 3.41 -0.22 -17.89
N SER A 460 2.36 -0.46 -18.68
CA SER A 460 1.11 -1.03 -18.16
C SER A 460 1.31 -2.42 -17.57
N LEU A 461 2.08 -3.30 -18.22
CA LEU A 461 2.39 -4.63 -17.69
C LEU A 461 3.20 -4.55 -16.38
N ALA A 462 4.19 -3.68 -16.30
CA ALA A 462 5.00 -3.51 -15.08
C ALA A 462 4.15 -3.01 -13.89
N VAL A 463 3.24 -2.07 -14.12
CA VAL A 463 2.30 -1.60 -13.10
C VAL A 463 1.34 -2.72 -12.69
N LEU A 464 0.79 -3.47 -13.65
CA LEU A 464 -0.08 -4.62 -13.37
C LEU A 464 0.63 -5.68 -12.54
N LEU A 465 1.89 -6.01 -12.87
CA LEU A 465 2.68 -6.98 -12.10
C LEU A 465 2.97 -6.49 -10.68
N LEU A 466 3.26 -5.20 -10.51
CA LEU A 466 3.49 -4.62 -9.18
C LEU A 466 2.20 -4.65 -8.33
N VAL A 467 1.06 -4.28 -8.91
CA VAL A 467 -0.25 -4.36 -8.24
C VAL A 467 -0.61 -5.82 -7.92
N ALA A 468 -0.41 -6.75 -8.84
CA ALA A 468 -0.65 -8.18 -8.60
C ALA A 468 0.25 -8.74 -7.51
N SER A 469 1.52 -8.32 -7.45
CA SER A 469 2.47 -8.75 -6.42
C SER A 469 2.10 -8.21 -5.03
N LEU A 470 1.70 -6.93 -4.96
CA LEU A 470 1.22 -6.32 -3.72
C LEU A 470 -0.11 -6.96 -3.26
N GLY A 471 -1.02 -7.22 -4.20
CA GLY A 471 -2.28 -7.91 -3.92
C GLY A 471 -2.07 -9.33 -3.41
N TYR A 472 -1.18 -10.11 -4.06
CA TYR A 472 -0.84 -11.46 -3.62
C TYR A 472 -0.22 -11.47 -2.21
N ARG A 473 0.69 -10.52 -1.93
CA ARG A 473 1.32 -10.39 -0.61
C ARG A 473 0.33 -9.98 0.47
N ALA A 474 -0.60 -9.07 0.15
CA ALA A 474 -1.66 -8.67 1.07
C ALA A 474 -2.61 -9.83 1.40
N LEU A 475 -2.98 -10.65 0.41
CA LEU A 475 -3.77 -11.87 0.63
C LEU A 475 -3.03 -12.85 1.54
N GLN A 476 -1.74 -13.09 1.29
CA GLN A 476 -0.95 -13.99 2.14
C GLN A 476 -0.88 -13.51 3.60
N TRP A 477 -0.71 -12.20 3.83
CA TRP A 477 -0.69 -11.66 5.19
C TRP A 477 -2.04 -11.74 5.89
N HIS A 478 -3.13 -11.62 5.14
CA HIS A 478 -4.49 -11.77 5.67
C HIS A 478 -4.78 -13.19 6.16
N ASP A 479 -4.14 -14.20 5.55
CA ASP A 479 -4.27 -15.61 5.96
C ASP A 479 -3.38 -15.95 7.17
N ASP A 480 -2.29 -15.21 7.41
CA ASP A 480 -1.31 -15.51 8.47
C ASP A 480 -1.53 -14.70 9.76
N PHE A 481 -2.08 -13.48 9.68
CA PHE A 481 -2.15 -12.52 10.79
C PHE A 481 -3.58 -12.05 11.06
N CYS A 482 -3.89 -11.76 12.33
CA CYS A 482 -5.24 -11.32 12.70
C CYS A 482 -5.60 -9.95 12.14
N ASP A 483 -4.59 -9.08 12.03
CA ASP A 483 -4.70 -7.74 11.45
C ASP A 483 -3.57 -7.53 10.43
N ALA A 484 -3.95 -7.37 9.17
CA ALA A 484 -3.05 -7.19 8.04
C ALA A 484 -3.64 -6.17 7.05
N GLY A 485 -2.85 -5.14 6.77
CA GLY A 485 -3.08 -4.21 5.67
C GLY A 485 -2.23 -4.56 4.44
N ILE A 486 -2.34 -3.77 3.38
CA ILE A 486 -1.58 -3.99 2.14
C ILE A 486 -0.07 -3.77 2.34
N LEU A 487 0.32 -2.91 3.29
CA LEU A 487 1.72 -2.54 3.56
C LEU A 487 2.16 -2.78 5.01
N THR A 488 1.21 -3.00 5.91
CA THR A 488 1.45 -3.14 7.35
C THR A 488 0.87 -4.44 7.84
N VAL A 489 1.48 -5.04 8.85
CA VAL A 489 1.00 -6.28 9.46
C VAL A 489 1.24 -6.22 10.95
N ASN A 490 0.24 -6.59 11.74
CA ASN A 490 0.41 -6.78 13.16
C ASN A 490 1.07 -8.14 13.39
N ARG A 491 2.30 -8.16 13.93
CA ARG A 491 3.05 -9.40 14.15
C ARG A 491 2.83 -10.02 15.53
N ASP A 492 2.13 -9.31 16.40
CA ASP A 492 1.86 -9.71 17.77
C ASP A 492 0.66 -10.65 17.86
N SER A 493 -0.08 -10.85 16.76
CA SER A 493 -1.21 -11.79 16.69
C SER A 493 -1.24 -12.54 15.34
N ARG A 494 -1.57 -13.82 15.37
CA ARG A 494 -1.54 -14.73 14.22
C ARG A 494 -2.79 -15.57 14.13
N LEU A 495 -3.13 -15.96 12.90
CA LEU A 495 -4.16 -16.94 12.65
C LEU A 495 -3.59 -18.35 12.82
N MET A 496 -4.24 -19.14 13.67
CA MET A 496 -3.84 -20.51 13.98
C MET A 496 -5.03 -21.45 13.79
N ARG A 497 -4.77 -22.65 13.28
CA ARG A 497 -5.82 -23.66 13.13
C ARG A 497 -6.21 -24.22 14.50
N GLY A 498 -7.50 -24.19 14.81
CA GLY A 498 -8.04 -24.82 16.02
C GLY A 498 -7.72 -26.32 16.09
N ALA A 499 -7.47 -26.81 17.30
CA ALA A 499 -6.98 -28.16 17.55
C ALA A 499 -8.07 -29.26 17.55
N HIS A 500 -9.36 -28.90 17.57
CA HIS A 500 -10.48 -29.84 17.64
C HIS A 500 -11.20 -29.88 16.28
N GLY A 501 -11.15 -31.03 15.62
CA GLY A 501 -11.36 -31.24 14.18
C GLY A 501 -12.77 -31.04 13.59
N GLY A 502 -13.61 -30.17 14.15
CA GLY A 502 -14.91 -29.80 13.59
C GLY A 502 -14.88 -28.41 12.95
N ALA A 503 -14.89 -28.33 11.62
CA ALA A 503 -14.92 -27.10 10.80
C ALA A 503 -13.80 -26.06 11.06
N SER A 504 -12.97 -25.85 10.04
CA SER A 504 -11.84 -24.93 10.01
C SER A 504 -12.19 -23.46 10.30
N THR A 505 -12.24 -23.06 11.56
CA THR A 505 -12.18 -21.64 11.95
C THR A 505 -10.77 -21.35 12.45
N ASP A 506 -9.99 -20.61 11.66
CA ASP A 506 -8.71 -20.10 12.14
C ASP A 506 -8.97 -19.16 13.33
N GLU A 507 -8.27 -19.42 14.43
CA GLU A 507 -8.35 -18.66 15.67
C GLU A 507 -7.31 -17.55 15.68
N CYS A 508 -7.69 -16.37 16.19
CA CYS A 508 -6.75 -15.30 16.40
C CYS A 508 -6.00 -15.49 17.74
N VAL A 509 -4.72 -15.88 17.66
CA VAL A 509 -3.86 -16.19 18.80
C VAL A 509 -2.75 -15.16 18.91
N GLY A 510 -2.43 -14.72 20.14
CA GLY A 510 -1.32 -13.81 20.40
C GLY A 510 -1.72 -12.67 21.33
N THR A 511 -1.13 -11.49 21.14
CA THR A 511 -1.33 -10.30 21.96
C THR A 511 -2.08 -9.22 21.15
N ALA A 512 -3.13 -8.67 21.72
CA ALA A 512 -3.90 -7.58 21.13
C ALA A 512 -3.11 -6.26 21.21
N THR A 513 -2.54 -5.85 20.08
CA THR A 513 -1.87 -4.57 19.90
C THR A 513 -2.54 -3.79 18.77
N GLY A 514 -2.46 -2.45 18.80
CA GLY A 514 -3.19 -1.60 17.85
C GLY A 514 -4.70 -1.83 17.90
N ASP A 515 -5.29 -2.14 16.74
CA ASP A 515 -6.73 -2.30 16.56
C ASP A 515 -7.21 -3.76 16.68
N VAL A 516 -6.33 -4.71 17.01
CA VAL A 516 -6.70 -6.11 17.18
C VAL A 516 -7.70 -6.26 18.35
N ARG A 517 -8.80 -6.96 18.10
CA ARG A 517 -9.80 -7.39 19.08
C ARG A 517 -10.10 -8.87 18.86
N PHE A 518 -10.07 -9.66 19.93
CA PHE A 518 -10.39 -11.08 19.83
C PHE A 518 -11.90 -11.30 19.67
N ALA A 519 -12.72 -10.37 20.17
CA ALA A 519 -14.18 -10.39 20.00
C ALA A 519 -14.64 -10.44 18.53
N ASP A 520 -13.91 -9.81 17.61
CA ASP A 520 -14.25 -9.77 16.18
C ASP A 520 -14.28 -11.16 15.52
N ARG A 521 -13.54 -12.10 16.10
CA ARG A 521 -13.43 -13.49 15.64
C ARG A 521 -14.07 -14.49 16.61
N ALA A 522 -14.36 -14.08 17.85
CA ALA A 522 -14.99 -14.90 18.87
C ALA A 522 -16.52 -14.83 18.86
N ALA A 523 -17.12 -13.94 18.06
CA ALA A 523 -18.58 -13.80 17.95
C ALA A 523 -19.23 -15.12 17.50
N ALA A 524 -20.15 -15.63 18.34
CA ALA A 524 -20.93 -16.80 18.00
C ALA A 524 -21.77 -16.54 16.72
N PRO A 525 -22.02 -17.57 15.89
CA PRO A 525 -22.91 -17.43 14.74
C PRO A 525 -24.29 -16.89 15.15
N PRO A 526 -24.97 -16.10 14.30
CA PRO A 526 -26.31 -15.59 14.60
C PRO A 526 -27.28 -16.72 14.99
N GLY A 527 -27.92 -16.61 16.15
CA GLY A 527 -28.90 -17.58 16.64
C GLY A 527 -28.38 -18.63 17.63
N VAL A 528 -27.08 -18.64 17.93
CA VAL A 528 -26.52 -19.38 19.08
C VAL A 528 -26.61 -18.48 20.32
N PRO A 529 -27.26 -18.90 21.43
CA PRO A 529 -27.26 -18.13 22.68
C PRO A 529 -25.83 -17.82 23.09
N ASP A 530 -25.56 -16.59 23.56
CA ASP A 530 -24.27 -16.25 24.16
C ASP A 530 -24.00 -17.24 25.29
N PRO A 531 -22.93 -18.06 25.24
CA PRO A 531 -22.68 -19.01 26.29
C PRO A 531 -22.37 -18.34 27.65
N GLY A 532 -22.07 -17.03 27.67
CA GLY A 532 -22.06 -16.22 28.90
C GLY A 532 -23.40 -16.20 29.65
N ALA A 533 -24.52 -16.42 28.94
CA ALA A 533 -25.85 -16.50 29.54
C ALA A 533 -26.03 -17.75 30.43
N GLN A 534 -25.21 -18.80 30.27
CA GLN A 534 -25.23 -19.96 31.16
C GLN A 534 -24.67 -19.63 32.55
N TYR A 535 -23.79 -18.65 32.65
CA TYR A 535 -23.07 -18.26 33.87
C TYR A 535 -23.46 -16.87 34.39
N ASP A 536 -24.58 -16.31 33.89
CA ASP A 536 -25.15 -15.01 34.28
C ASP A 536 -24.15 -13.82 34.26
N ILE A 537 -23.08 -13.87 33.45
CA ILE A 537 -22.09 -12.78 33.38
C ILE A 537 -22.70 -11.59 32.61
N PRO A 538 -22.81 -10.39 33.19
CA PRO A 538 -23.51 -9.27 32.55
C PRO A 538 -22.67 -8.50 31.52
N TRP A 539 -21.43 -8.91 31.28
CA TRP A 539 -20.51 -8.27 30.33
C TRP A 539 -20.00 -9.22 29.26
N THR A 540 -19.61 -8.65 28.11
CA THR A 540 -19.11 -9.38 26.94
C THR A 540 -17.61 -9.20 26.75
N LEU A 541 -16.98 -10.09 25.98
CA LEU A 541 -15.56 -9.98 25.61
C LEU A 541 -15.26 -8.63 24.93
N GLY A 542 -15.97 -8.29 23.86
CA GLY A 542 -15.76 -7.04 23.13
C GLY A 542 -15.98 -5.80 24.01
N GLY A 543 -16.99 -5.83 24.87
CA GLY A 543 -17.25 -4.75 25.82
C GLY A 543 -16.11 -4.55 26.83
N MET A 544 -15.44 -5.62 27.26
CA MET A 544 -14.26 -5.55 28.12
C MET A 544 -13.01 -5.08 27.35
N GLU A 545 -12.76 -5.62 26.16
CA GLU A 545 -11.64 -5.20 25.32
C GLU A 545 -11.70 -3.70 24.99
N ASP A 546 -12.90 -3.18 24.68
CA ASP A 546 -13.09 -1.76 24.38
C ASP A 546 -12.82 -0.86 25.59
N ARG A 547 -13.22 -1.29 26.79
CA ARG A 547 -12.98 -0.54 28.03
C ARG A 547 -11.50 -0.53 28.40
N ILE A 548 -10.85 -1.68 28.32
CA ILE A 548 -9.39 -1.81 28.53
C ILE A 548 -8.65 -0.96 27.51
N HIS A 549 -9.03 -1.02 26.24
CA HIS A 549 -8.39 -0.24 25.19
C HIS A 549 -8.52 1.26 25.45
N ARG A 550 -9.70 1.74 25.87
CA ARG A 550 -9.91 3.15 26.22
C ARG A 550 -9.03 3.58 27.38
N GLN A 551 -8.97 2.81 28.47
CA GLN A 551 -8.09 3.12 29.59
C GLN A 551 -6.61 3.10 29.18
N ASN A 552 -6.20 2.14 28.34
CA ASN A 552 -4.84 2.11 27.82
C ASN A 552 -4.50 3.36 26.99
N GLN A 553 -5.43 3.84 26.15
CA GLN A 553 -5.26 5.07 25.38
C GLN A 553 -5.15 6.31 26.28
N GLU A 554 -5.95 6.38 27.34
CA GLU A 554 -5.87 7.45 28.34
C GLU A 554 -4.52 7.43 29.06
N VAL A 555 -4.09 6.27 29.57
CA VAL A 555 -2.81 6.09 30.25
C VAL A 555 -1.62 6.45 29.35
N THR A 556 -1.60 5.95 28.11
CA THR A 556 -0.49 6.21 27.19
C THR A 556 -0.43 7.65 26.70
N ARG A 557 -1.56 8.35 26.64
CA ARG A 557 -1.66 9.76 26.23
C ARG A 557 -1.31 10.72 27.37
N ASP A 558 -1.84 10.48 28.56
CA ASP A 558 -1.84 11.46 29.66
C ASP A 558 -0.77 11.17 30.73
N HIS A 559 -0.21 9.95 30.78
CA HIS A 559 0.74 9.50 31.82
C HIS A 559 2.02 8.89 31.22
N ALA A 560 2.53 9.45 30.13
CA ALA A 560 3.72 8.93 29.45
C ALA A 560 4.95 8.87 30.38
N GLY A 561 5.40 7.66 30.71
CA GLY A 561 6.53 7.42 31.60
C GLY A 561 6.15 6.96 33.01
N ASP A 562 4.88 7.16 33.42
CA ASP A 562 4.38 6.87 34.76
C ASP A 562 3.34 5.74 34.74
N TYR A 563 3.64 4.67 34.00
CA TYR A 563 2.79 3.49 33.93
C TYR A 563 3.57 2.20 33.74
N VAL A 564 2.95 1.10 34.14
CA VAL A 564 3.42 -0.27 33.87
C VAL A 564 2.41 -1.03 33.03
N THR A 565 2.89 -2.00 32.26
CA THR A 565 2.06 -2.84 31.39
C THR A 565 2.03 -4.28 31.89
N VAL A 566 0.84 -4.76 32.20
CA VAL A 566 0.57 -6.16 32.51
C VAL A 566 -0.07 -6.83 31.31
N VAL A 567 0.34 -8.06 31.01
CA VAL A 567 -0.33 -8.87 29.98
C VAL A 567 -1.27 -9.86 30.65
N TYR A 568 -2.57 -9.77 30.38
CA TYR A 568 -3.51 -10.82 30.72
C TYR A 568 -3.51 -11.89 29.64
N ALA A 569 -3.30 -13.15 30.02
CA ALA A 569 -3.20 -14.30 29.12
C ALA A 569 -4.29 -15.33 29.44
N GLY A 570 -5.29 -15.44 28.56
CA GLY A 570 -6.47 -16.29 28.79
C GLY A 570 -7.09 -16.89 27.52
N PRO A 571 -8.07 -17.82 27.67
CA PRO A 571 -8.77 -18.44 26.55
C PRO A 571 -9.90 -17.52 26.07
N LEU A 572 -9.67 -16.81 24.97
CA LEU A 572 -10.59 -15.81 24.41
C LEU A 572 -11.14 -16.20 23.03
N SER A 573 -10.85 -17.42 22.56
CA SER A 573 -11.50 -18.01 21.38
C SER A 573 -12.79 -18.76 21.78
N SER A 574 -13.73 -18.84 20.85
CA SER A 574 -14.95 -19.63 20.98
C SER A 574 -14.88 -20.89 20.10
N GLY A 575 -15.42 -22.00 20.57
CA GLY A 575 -15.55 -23.23 19.79
C GLY A 575 -16.71 -23.18 18.78
N PRO A 576 -16.70 -24.04 17.74
CA PRO A 576 -17.81 -24.15 16.80
C PRO A 576 -19.11 -24.51 17.54
N GLN A 577 -20.23 -23.92 17.10
CA GLN A 577 -21.57 -24.13 17.68
C GLN A 577 -21.74 -23.75 19.17
N GLY A 578 -20.79 -23.01 19.76
CA GLY A 578 -20.88 -22.58 21.16
C GLY A 578 -20.57 -23.69 22.17
N GLU A 579 -19.94 -24.79 21.74
CA GLU A 579 -19.68 -25.98 22.55
C GLU A 579 -18.56 -25.80 23.60
N SER A 580 -17.64 -24.85 23.38
CA SER A 580 -16.71 -24.34 24.40
C SER A 580 -16.67 -22.83 24.29
N SER A 581 -16.86 -22.16 25.41
CA SER A 581 -17.05 -20.71 25.48
C SER A 581 -15.88 -20.02 26.16
N PRO A 582 -15.49 -18.82 25.71
CA PRO A 582 -14.52 -18.00 26.40
C PRO A 582 -15.04 -17.47 27.75
N VAL A 583 -16.18 -17.93 28.28
CA VAL A 583 -16.75 -17.53 29.59
C VAL A 583 -15.67 -17.42 30.67
N LYS A 584 -14.80 -18.44 30.79
CA LYS A 584 -13.68 -18.39 31.76
C LYS A 584 -12.78 -17.19 31.50
N GLY A 585 -12.38 -17.00 30.25
CA GLY A 585 -11.57 -15.86 29.83
C GLY A 585 -12.27 -14.51 30.04
N VAL A 586 -13.59 -14.44 29.88
CA VAL A 586 -14.41 -13.23 30.06
C VAL A 586 -14.58 -12.87 31.53
N ALA A 587 -14.79 -13.85 32.41
CA ALA A 587 -14.84 -13.64 33.87
C ALA A 587 -13.48 -13.15 34.39
N GLU A 588 -12.40 -13.83 34.01
CA GLU A 588 -11.04 -13.44 34.39
C GLU A 588 -10.69 -12.04 33.85
N LEU A 589 -11.04 -11.72 32.59
CA LEU A 589 -10.83 -10.40 31.99
C LEU A 589 -11.62 -9.30 32.74
N GLY A 590 -12.82 -9.60 33.21
CA GLY A 590 -13.61 -8.69 34.06
C GLY A 590 -12.86 -8.30 35.33
N GLY A 591 -12.26 -9.26 36.02
CA GLY A 591 -11.45 -8.99 37.23
C GLY A 591 -10.17 -8.20 36.94
N VAL A 592 -9.52 -8.46 35.79
CA VAL A 592 -8.36 -7.68 35.34
C VAL A 592 -8.75 -6.23 35.04
N TYR A 593 -9.85 -6.02 34.32
CA TYR A 593 -10.36 -4.67 34.03
C TYR A 593 -10.77 -3.95 35.32
N LEU A 594 -11.42 -4.63 36.27
CA LEU A 594 -11.77 -4.06 37.56
C LEU A 594 -10.52 -3.55 38.30
N ALA A 595 -9.48 -4.38 38.38
CA ALA A 595 -8.21 -3.98 39.00
C ALA A 595 -7.61 -2.77 38.26
N GLN A 596 -7.63 -2.78 36.93
CA GLN A 596 -7.16 -1.67 36.10
C GLN A 596 -7.91 -0.36 36.40
N ALA A 597 -9.24 -0.41 36.44
CA ALA A 597 -10.07 0.75 36.68
C ALA A 597 -9.84 1.36 38.07
N VAL A 598 -9.76 0.51 39.10
CA VAL A 598 -9.45 0.94 40.48
C VAL A 598 -8.05 1.54 40.55
N ILE A 599 -7.04 0.88 39.97
CA ILE A 599 -5.66 1.35 39.97
C ILE A 599 -5.56 2.72 39.28
N ASN A 600 -6.08 2.83 38.06
CA ASN A 600 -5.95 4.03 37.25
C ASN A 600 -6.65 5.24 37.86
N LYS A 601 -7.71 5.01 38.65
CA LYS A 601 -8.39 6.06 39.41
C LYS A 601 -7.64 6.46 40.69
N ALA A 602 -7.05 5.51 41.40
CA ALA A 602 -6.60 5.72 42.78
C ALA A 602 -5.08 5.95 42.95
N TYR A 603 -4.24 5.55 41.99
CA TYR A 603 -2.79 5.56 42.14
C TYR A 603 -2.09 6.39 41.06
N ASP A 604 -0.87 6.87 41.35
CA ASP A 604 -0.10 7.70 40.41
C ASP A 604 0.50 6.88 39.27
N VAL A 605 1.15 5.76 39.58
CA VAL A 605 1.63 4.80 38.56
C VAL A 605 0.43 4.12 37.95
N LYS A 606 0.17 4.37 36.66
CA LYS A 606 -0.99 3.80 35.98
C LYS A 606 -0.74 2.37 35.51
N LEU A 607 -1.83 1.63 35.31
CA LEU A 607 -1.84 0.29 34.75
C LEU A 607 -2.38 0.29 33.33
N ARG A 608 -1.52 -0.14 32.40
CA ARG A 608 -1.89 -0.56 31.05
C ARG A 608 -2.07 -2.08 31.03
N VAL A 609 -3.13 -2.57 30.39
CA VAL A 609 -3.39 -4.01 30.26
C VAL A 609 -3.35 -4.41 28.79
N LEU A 610 -2.45 -5.32 28.42
CA LEU A 610 -2.51 -5.98 27.12
C LEU A 610 -3.23 -7.30 27.25
N VAL A 611 -4.21 -7.53 26.38
CA VAL A 611 -4.98 -8.77 26.34
C VAL A 611 -4.25 -9.75 25.41
N ALA A 612 -4.07 -11.00 25.83
CA ALA A 612 -3.47 -12.05 25.03
C ALA A 612 -4.35 -13.31 25.03
N ASN A 613 -4.60 -13.83 23.84
CA ASN A 613 -5.42 -15.02 23.61
C ASN A 613 -4.54 -16.24 23.34
N GLY A 614 -4.74 -17.28 24.14
CA GLY A 614 -4.08 -18.57 24.00
C GLY A 614 -4.78 -19.55 23.05
N GLY A 615 -5.86 -19.12 22.39
CA GLY A 615 -6.72 -20.00 21.61
C GLY A 615 -7.82 -20.65 22.45
N LEU A 616 -8.63 -21.51 21.82
CA LEU A 616 -9.65 -22.32 22.46
C LEU A 616 -8.97 -23.17 23.53
N ASP A 617 -9.50 -23.13 24.75
CA ASP A 617 -8.99 -23.90 25.88
C ASP A 617 -7.49 -23.72 26.18
N MET A 618 -6.89 -22.61 25.72
CA MET A 618 -5.44 -22.33 25.80
C MET A 618 -4.55 -23.27 25.00
N ASP A 619 -5.05 -23.98 23.98
CA ASP A 619 -4.29 -24.97 23.21
C ASP A 619 -3.04 -24.38 22.52
N HIS A 620 -3.09 -23.10 22.14
CA HIS A 620 -2.00 -22.37 21.54
C HIS A 620 -1.20 -21.50 22.53
N GLN A 621 -1.27 -21.78 23.84
CA GLN A 621 -0.59 -21.00 24.87
C GLN A 621 0.91 -20.79 24.64
N SER A 622 1.60 -21.76 24.04
CA SER A 622 3.02 -21.65 23.75
C SER A 622 3.32 -20.68 22.62
N ALA A 623 2.43 -20.56 21.63
CA ALA A 623 2.52 -19.60 20.53
C ALA A 623 2.15 -18.19 21.00
N MET A 624 1.11 -18.07 21.84
CA MET A 624 0.80 -16.81 22.53
C MET A 624 1.98 -16.32 23.37
N ALA A 625 2.69 -17.19 24.11
CA ALA A 625 3.89 -16.77 24.83
C ALA A 625 5.00 -16.25 23.89
N ASP A 626 5.12 -16.76 22.66
CA ASP A 626 6.08 -16.20 21.69
C ASP A 626 5.74 -14.76 21.32
N THR A 627 4.47 -14.42 21.16
CA THR A 627 4.06 -13.04 20.85
C THR A 627 4.26 -12.12 22.05
N ILE A 628 3.92 -12.58 23.26
CA ILE A 628 4.14 -11.82 24.51
C ILE A 628 5.63 -11.51 24.69
N THR A 629 6.50 -12.52 24.53
CA THR A 629 7.95 -12.33 24.68
C THR A 629 8.53 -11.43 23.59
N ALA A 630 8.06 -11.54 22.35
CA ALA A 630 8.46 -10.66 21.26
C ALA A 630 8.03 -9.21 21.51
N TYR A 631 6.80 -8.98 21.96
CA TYR A 631 6.29 -7.64 22.28
C TYR A 631 7.06 -7.04 23.47
N ALA A 632 7.26 -7.81 24.54
CA ALA A 632 8.02 -7.37 25.71
C ALA A 632 9.49 -7.04 25.38
N ALA A 633 10.09 -7.63 24.34
CA ALA A 633 11.44 -7.26 23.93
C ALA A 633 11.52 -5.83 23.38
N HIS A 634 10.41 -5.28 22.86
CA HIS A 634 10.35 -3.94 22.28
C HIS A 634 9.77 -2.91 23.25
N ASP A 635 8.80 -3.30 24.10
CA ASP A 635 8.16 -2.42 25.07
C ASP A 635 8.69 -2.72 26.50
N PRO A 636 9.55 -1.86 27.07
CA PRO A 636 10.13 -2.08 28.39
C PRO A 636 9.11 -1.94 29.53
N THR A 637 7.95 -1.31 29.29
CA THR A 637 6.90 -1.15 30.30
C THR A 637 6.21 -2.47 30.64
N VAL A 638 6.38 -3.52 29.82
CA VAL A 638 5.84 -4.85 30.11
C VAL A 638 6.60 -5.47 31.29
N VAL A 639 5.88 -5.65 32.40
CA VAL A 639 6.46 -6.11 33.69
C VAL A 639 6.18 -7.58 34.02
N GLY A 640 5.10 -8.16 33.47
CA GLY A 640 4.72 -9.53 33.78
C GLY A 640 3.41 -9.96 33.15
N VAL A 641 3.01 -11.19 33.45
CA VAL A 641 1.82 -11.85 32.91
C VAL A 641 0.88 -12.25 34.05
N VAL A 642 -0.41 -12.03 33.87
CA VAL A 642 -1.50 -12.53 34.72
C VAL A 642 -2.32 -13.54 33.94
N GLY A 643 -2.80 -14.60 34.59
CA GLY A 643 -3.66 -15.61 33.96
C GLY A 643 -2.94 -16.96 33.79
N LEU A 644 -2.91 -17.49 32.56
CA LEU A 644 -2.49 -18.88 32.28
C LEU A 644 -3.26 -19.91 33.12
N GLY A 645 -4.58 -19.71 33.22
CA GLY A 645 -5.48 -20.45 34.10
C GLY A 645 -5.71 -21.93 33.77
N ARG A 646 -5.08 -22.49 32.73
CA ARG A 646 -5.22 -23.91 32.36
C ARG A 646 -3.89 -24.66 32.45
N ASP A 647 -3.93 -25.86 33.03
CA ASP A 647 -2.79 -26.78 33.05
C ASP A 647 -2.87 -27.78 31.90
N LEU A 648 -2.04 -27.55 30.89
CA LEU A 648 -1.87 -28.42 29.73
C LEU A 648 -0.43 -28.93 29.68
N GLU A 649 -0.16 -29.92 28.84
CA GLU A 649 1.21 -30.40 28.60
C GLU A 649 2.16 -29.28 28.11
N SER A 650 1.63 -28.28 27.39
CA SER A 650 2.38 -27.12 26.93
C SER A 650 2.71 -26.09 28.02
N SER A 651 2.08 -26.14 29.22
CA SER A 651 2.23 -25.11 30.26
C SER A 651 3.67 -25.00 30.77
N SER A 652 4.38 -26.13 30.89
CA SER A 652 5.82 -26.13 31.25
C SER A 652 6.70 -25.40 30.23
N ARG A 653 6.36 -25.49 28.94
CA ARG A 653 7.10 -24.79 27.87
C ARG A 653 6.74 -23.31 27.85
N THR A 654 5.46 -22.99 27.99
CA THR A 654 4.95 -21.60 28.10
C THR A 654 5.61 -20.85 29.25
N THR A 655 5.58 -21.39 30.47
CA THR A 655 6.17 -20.74 31.64
C THR A 655 7.68 -20.55 31.51
N ARG A 656 8.38 -21.51 30.87
CA ARG A 656 9.81 -21.39 30.55
C ARG A 656 10.11 -20.23 29.60
N LYS A 657 9.33 -20.07 28.52
CA LYS A 657 9.50 -18.96 27.58
C LYS A 657 9.37 -17.60 28.27
N LEU A 658 8.34 -17.45 29.11
CA LEU A 658 8.13 -16.23 29.89
C LEU A 658 9.25 -15.97 30.88
N ARG A 659 9.74 -17.02 31.57
CA ARG A 659 10.90 -16.94 32.47
C ARG A 659 12.14 -16.44 31.75
N ASP A 660 12.42 -17.01 30.58
CA ASP A 660 13.63 -16.69 29.79
C ASP A 660 13.56 -15.24 29.25
N ALA A 661 12.36 -14.67 29.12
CA ALA A 661 12.14 -13.25 28.83
C ALA A 661 12.11 -12.33 30.08
N GLY A 662 12.34 -12.87 31.27
CA GLY A 662 12.33 -12.13 32.53
C GLY A 662 10.94 -11.74 33.02
N LEU A 663 9.88 -12.39 32.53
CA LEU A 663 8.49 -12.11 32.90
C LEU A 663 8.02 -13.05 34.02
N ALA A 664 7.61 -12.45 35.13
CA ALA A 664 6.88 -13.16 36.17
C ALA A 664 5.45 -13.48 35.71
N VAL A 665 4.91 -14.59 36.23
CA VAL A 665 3.54 -15.05 36.01
C VAL A 665 2.84 -15.09 37.36
N VAL A 666 1.77 -14.31 37.51
CA VAL A 666 0.86 -14.39 38.66
C VAL A 666 -0.43 -15.04 38.18
N SER A 667 -0.62 -16.31 38.53
CA SER A 667 -1.77 -17.10 38.06
C SER A 667 -2.89 -17.10 39.10
N GLY A 668 -4.09 -16.72 38.64
CA GLY A 668 -5.30 -16.72 39.45
C GLY A 668 -5.84 -18.12 39.71
N THR A 669 -6.12 -18.88 38.64
CA THR A 669 -6.97 -20.09 38.68
C THR A 669 -6.24 -21.41 38.41
N ASN A 670 -4.95 -21.39 38.06
CA ASN A 670 -4.22 -22.63 37.76
C ASN A 670 -3.67 -23.29 39.05
N SER A 671 -4.22 -24.45 39.38
CA SER A 671 -3.95 -25.24 40.58
C SER A 671 -2.82 -26.27 40.42
N ALA A 672 -2.09 -26.27 39.31
CA ALA A 672 -1.03 -27.25 39.08
C ALA A 672 0.08 -27.15 40.13
N GLU A 673 0.39 -28.27 40.77
CA GLU A 673 1.33 -28.31 41.91
C GLU A 673 2.79 -28.22 41.46
N TYR A 674 3.09 -28.67 40.24
CA TYR A 674 4.46 -28.67 39.73
C TYR A 674 4.96 -27.29 39.29
N LEU A 675 4.06 -26.35 38.94
CA LEU A 675 4.44 -25.05 38.39
C LEU A 675 5.26 -24.20 39.37
N PRO A 676 4.76 -23.88 40.60
CA PRO A 676 5.56 -23.15 41.59
C PRO A 676 6.78 -23.94 42.07
N ARG A 677 6.77 -25.28 41.92
CA ARG A 677 7.90 -26.15 42.26
C ARG A 677 9.02 -26.16 41.23
N THR A 678 8.71 -25.87 39.97
CA THR A 678 9.66 -25.98 38.85
C THR A 678 10.12 -24.61 38.37
N PHE A 679 9.26 -23.59 38.46
CA PHE A 679 9.48 -22.30 37.82
C PHE A 679 9.53 -21.18 38.86
N PRO A 680 10.67 -20.48 39.00
CA PRO A 680 10.84 -19.42 40.00
C PRO A 680 10.10 -18.13 39.64
N ASN A 681 9.65 -18.00 38.39
CA ASN A 681 8.83 -16.90 37.88
C ASN A 681 7.33 -17.16 38.03
N TRP A 682 6.92 -18.24 38.69
CA TRP A 682 5.50 -18.59 38.84
C TRP A 682 4.99 -18.33 40.26
N PHE A 683 3.88 -17.60 40.38
CA PHE A 683 3.22 -17.26 41.63
C PHE A 683 1.74 -17.67 41.55
N SER A 684 1.33 -18.63 42.39
CA SER A 684 -0.05 -19.15 42.39
C SER A 684 -0.92 -18.47 43.45
N LEU A 685 -2.10 -17.99 43.05
CA LEU A 685 -3.17 -17.65 43.98
C LEU A 685 -4.00 -18.90 44.31
N ALA A 686 -4.38 -19.66 43.29
CA ALA A 686 -5.07 -20.94 43.40
C ALA A 686 -4.32 -21.91 44.34
N ALA A 687 -5.11 -22.63 45.14
CA ALA A 687 -4.64 -23.73 45.95
C ALA A 687 -4.17 -24.91 45.07
N PRO A 688 -2.99 -25.50 45.35
CA PRO A 688 -2.52 -26.63 44.57
C PRO A 688 -3.41 -27.87 44.68
N ASP A 689 -3.50 -28.65 43.59
CA ASP A 689 -4.36 -29.84 43.49
C ASP A 689 -4.10 -30.88 44.59
N ASP A 690 -2.86 -31.06 45.02
CA ASP A 690 -2.52 -32.01 46.09
C ASP A 690 -3.05 -31.56 47.45
N TRP A 691 -2.93 -30.28 47.74
CA TRP A 691 -3.45 -29.69 48.96
C TRP A 691 -4.98 -29.63 48.96
N GLN A 692 -5.63 -29.35 47.82
CA GLN A 692 -7.08 -29.43 47.68
C GLN A 692 -7.58 -30.86 47.96
N ALA A 693 -6.96 -31.87 47.32
CA ALA A 693 -7.29 -33.27 47.55
C ALA A 693 -7.11 -33.64 49.03
N ASP A 694 -6.08 -33.10 49.69
CA ASP A 694 -5.85 -33.31 51.12
C ASP A 694 -6.97 -32.73 51.99
N GLN A 695 -7.51 -31.54 51.66
CA GLN A 695 -8.63 -30.95 52.38
C GLN A 695 -9.92 -31.77 52.18
N LEU A 696 -10.19 -32.25 50.97
CA LEU A 696 -11.29 -33.19 50.70
C LEU A 696 -11.15 -34.51 51.48
N GLY A 697 -9.93 -34.87 51.88
CA GLY A 697 -9.67 -35.99 52.80
C GLY A 697 -10.39 -35.86 54.14
N LEU A 698 -10.66 -34.64 54.62
CA LEU A 698 -11.44 -34.40 55.85
C LEU A 698 -12.90 -34.86 55.71
N VAL A 699 -13.48 -34.70 54.52
CA VAL A 699 -14.81 -35.20 54.17
C VAL A 699 -14.77 -36.72 54.01
N VAL A 700 -13.82 -37.24 53.24
CA VAL A 700 -13.67 -38.69 52.98
C VAL A 700 -13.51 -39.50 54.27
N ARG A 701 -12.80 -38.95 55.26
CA ARG A 701 -12.63 -39.59 56.56
C ARG A 701 -13.96 -39.84 57.28
N GLN A 702 -14.90 -38.90 57.16
CA GLN A 702 -16.23 -39.00 57.78
C GLN A 702 -17.18 -39.92 57.01
N LEU A 703 -16.94 -40.11 55.70
CA LEU A 703 -17.67 -41.07 54.88
C LEU A 703 -17.31 -42.54 55.17
N ARG A 704 -16.42 -42.81 56.13
CA ARG A 704 -16.09 -44.16 56.58
C ARG A 704 -17.04 -44.61 57.68
N THR A 705 -17.47 -45.87 57.61
CA THR A 705 -18.14 -46.52 58.74
C THR A 705 -17.16 -47.49 59.40
N PRO A 706 -16.90 -47.35 60.72
CA PRO A 706 -16.06 -48.29 61.47
C PRO A 706 -16.49 -49.75 61.24
N GLY A 707 -15.51 -50.65 61.07
CA GLY A 707 -15.77 -52.08 60.86
C GLY A 707 -16.23 -52.49 59.45
N THR A 708 -16.45 -51.55 58.52
CA THR A 708 -16.84 -51.86 57.14
C THR A 708 -15.75 -51.48 56.13
N THR A 709 -15.49 -52.38 55.17
CA THR A 709 -14.60 -52.05 54.04
C THR A 709 -15.38 -51.26 53.00
N ARG A 710 -15.18 -49.94 52.98
CA ARG A 710 -15.73 -49.07 51.94
C ARG A 710 -14.80 -49.03 50.73
N ARG A 711 -15.40 -49.13 49.53
CA ARG A 711 -14.68 -49.09 48.24
C ARG A 711 -14.73 -47.69 47.67
N ALA A 712 -13.62 -47.24 47.13
CA ALA A 712 -13.54 -45.97 46.41
C ALA A 712 -12.96 -46.18 45.01
N MET A 713 -13.23 -45.27 44.09
CA MET A 713 -12.69 -45.29 42.73
C MET A 713 -12.26 -43.89 42.30
N VAL A 714 -11.27 -43.82 41.40
CA VAL A 714 -10.97 -42.62 40.63
C VAL A 714 -11.56 -42.78 39.23
N LEU A 715 -12.38 -41.83 38.80
CA LEU A 715 -12.88 -41.69 37.43
C LEU A 715 -12.22 -40.45 36.83
N ALA A 716 -11.48 -40.60 35.73
CA ALA A 716 -10.72 -39.50 35.12
C ALA A 716 -10.92 -39.45 33.61
N GLN A 717 -10.72 -38.29 33.00
CA GLN A 717 -10.69 -38.20 31.55
C GLN A 717 -9.49 -38.98 30.96
N ALA A 718 -9.68 -39.63 29.82
CA ALA A 718 -8.59 -40.11 28.98
C ALA A 718 -7.91 -38.90 28.32
N THR A 719 -6.60 -38.82 28.46
CA THR A 719 -5.82 -37.60 28.16
C THR A 719 -4.76 -37.85 27.09
N GLU A 720 -4.91 -38.94 26.36
CA GLU A 720 -4.07 -39.29 25.21
C GLU A 720 -4.31 -38.31 24.05
N ASP A 721 -5.55 -37.80 23.92
CA ASP A 721 -5.96 -36.92 22.81
C ASP A 721 -6.13 -35.44 23.21
N SER A 722 -6.25 -35.10 24.51
CA SER A 722 -6.61 -33.73 24.95
C SER A 722 -5.46 -32.87 25.47
N GLY A 723 -4.29 -33.45 25.78
CA GLY A 723 -3.18 -32.72 26.40
C GLY A 723 -3.49 -32.10 27.78
N ASP A 724 -4.68 -32.37 28.34
CA ASP A 724 -5.15 -31.84 29.61
C ASP A 724 -4.40 -32.50 30.77
N ARG A 725 -3.59 -31.72 31.47
CA ARG A 725 -2.76 -32.19 32.57
C ARG A 725 -3.45 -32.05 33.93
N TYR A 726 -4.44 -31.15 34.03
CA TYR A 726 -5.25 -30.96 35.23
C TYR A 726 -5.93 -32.26 35.68
N THR A 727 -6.64 -32.93 34.77
CA THR A 727 -7.34 -34.19 35.09
C THR A 727 -6.36 -35.30 35.50
N LYS A 728 -5.13 -35.29 34.96
CA LYS A 728 -4.05 -36.22 35.39
C LYS A 728 -3.61 -35.93 36.83
N GLU A 729 -3.41 -34.67 37.21
CA GLU A 729 -3.02 -34.28 38.58
C GLU A 729 -4.13 -34.58 39.59
N GLN A 730 -5.37 -34.19 39.29
CA GLN A 730 -6.56 -34.50 40.09
C GLN A 730 -6.71 -36.01 40.32
N ALA A 731 -6.60 -36.83 39.28
CA ALA A 731 -6.68 -38.30 39.40
C ALA A 731 -5.56 -38.88 40.28
N LYS A 732 -4.34 -38.32 40.16
CA LYS A 732 -3.17 -38.74 40.93
C LYS A 732 -3.34 -38.40 42.42
N TYR A 733 -3.68 -37.17 42.76
CA TYR A 733 -3.77 -36.72 44.15
C TYR A 733 -5.05 -37.21 44.83
N GLY A 734 -6.19 -37.22 44.16
CA GLY A 734 -7.42 -37.84 44.66
C GLY A 734 -7.23 -39.32 44.99
N GLY A 735 -6.59 -40.07 44.09
CA GLY A 735 -6.25 -41.48 44.36
C GLY A 735 -5.27 -41.67 45.53
N ARG A 736 -4.32 -40.74 45.73
CA ARG A 736 -3.39 -40.76 46.88
C ARG A 736 -4.14 -40.47 48.19
N MET A 737 -5.01 -39.47 48.20
CA MET A 737 -5.84 -39.14 49.35
C MET A 737 -6.74 -40.33 49.74
N LEU A 738 -7.45 -40.96 48.78
CA LEU A 738 -8.31 -42.10 49.07
C LEU A 738 -7.55 -43.27 49.73
N ARG A 739 -6.33 -43.55 49.26
CA ARG A 739 -5.44 -44.56 49.88
C ARG A 739 -4.99 -44.15 51.28
N ARG A 740 -4.65 -42.87 51.48
CA ARG A 740 -4.23 -42.35 52.79
C ARG A 740 -5.36 -42.49 53.82
N GLU A 741 -6.59 -42.18 53.42
CA GLU A 741 -7.79 -42.33 54.26
C GLU A 741 -8.30 -43.78 54.37
N LYS A 742 -7.52 -44.76 53.90
CA LYS A 742 -7.72 -46.22 54.07
C LYS A 742 -8.99 -46.79 53.41
N PHE A 743 -9.40 -46.24 52.27
CA PHE A 743 -10.41 -46.88 51.42
C PHE A 743 -9.80 -48.04 50.61
N ALA A 744 -10.62 -49.05 50.30
CA ALA A 744 -10.27 -50.05 49.30
C ALA A 744 -10.42 -49.45 47.90
N VAL A 745 -9.32 -48.90 47.37
CA VAL A 745 -9.33 -48.20 46.08
C VAL A 745 -9.35 -49.21 44.94
N LEU A 746 -10.44 -49.18 44.17
CA LEU A 746 -10.64 -49.97 42.95
C LEU A 746 -9.77 -49.44 41.81
N PRO A 747 -9.51 -50.25 40.77
CA PRO A 747 -8.79 -49.79 39.58
C PRO A 747 -9.42 -48.53 39.00
N ARG A 748 -8.56 -47.55 38.67
CA ARG A 748 -8.98 -46.29 38.01
C ARG A 748 -9.77 -46.60 36.74
N ARG A 749 -10.82 -45.82 36.49
CA ARG A 749 -11.57 -45.83 35.24
C ARG A 749 -11.35 -44.53 34.48
N THR A 750 -11.46 -44.63 33.18
CA THR A 750 -11.36 -43.49 32.27
C THR A 750 -12.57 -43.39 31.36
N TYR A 751 -12.91 -42.17 30.96
CA TYR A 751 -13.88 -41.85 29.91
C TYR A 751 -13.20 -41.05 28.81
N ALA A 752 -13.63 -41.23 27.56
CA ALA A 752 -13.11 -40.48 26.42
C ALA A 752 -14.00 -39.24 26.15
N LEU A 753 -13.45 -38.28 25.41
CA LEU A 753 -14.25 -37.23 24.77
C LEU A 753 -14.47 -37.62 23.31
N ASP A 754 -15.73 -37.60 22.86
CA ASP A 754 -16.15 -37.82 21.47
C ASP A 754 -16.70 -36.49 20.94
N ASP A 755 -16.00 -35.86 19.99
CA ASP A 755 -16.25 -34.48 19.54
C ASP A 755 -16.45 -33.50 20.71
N GLY A 756 -15.52 -33.52 21.68
CA GLY A 756 -15.58 -32.66 22.87
C GLY A 756 -16.62 -33.07 23.92
N LYS A 757 -17.45 -34.09 23.67
CA LYS A 757 -18.50 -34.54 24.60
C LYS A 757 -18.07 -35.79 25.38
N PRO A 758 -18.32 -35.84 26.69
CA PRO A 758 -17.90 -36.98 27.50
C PRO A 758 -18.73 -38.26 27.23
N GLU A 759 -18.04 -39.33 26.82
CA GLU A 759 -18.65 -40.67 26.67
C GLU A 759 -18.71 -41.37 28.04
N MET A 760 -19.80 -41.15 28.78
CA MET A 760 -19.98 -41.70 30.13
C MET A 760 -20.68 -43.07 30.17
N ARG A 761 -21.28 -43.55 29.08
CA ARG A 761 -22.11 -44.78 29.10
C ARG A 761 -21.25 -46.00 29.42
N GLY A 762 -20.20 -46.25 28.63
CA GLY A 762 -19.35 -47.43 28.82
C GLY A 762 -18.66 -47.46 30.19
N PRO A 763 -18.01 -46.35 30.63
CA PRO A 763 -17.39 -46.26 31.94
C PRO A 763 -18.37 -46.50 33.10
N VAL A 764 -19.52 -45.83 33.12
CA VAL A 764 -20.49 -45.96 34.23
C VAL A 764 -21.15 -47.34 34.25
N GLN A 765 -21.49 -47.92 33.10
CA GLN A 765 -22.03 -49.28 33.03
C GLN A 765 -21.06 -50.31 33.65
N ARG A 766 -19.75 -50.15 33.43
CA ARG A 766 -18.73 -51.02 34.07
C ARG A 766 -18.65 -50.79 35.59
N ILE A 767 -18.83 -49.56 36.05
CA ILE A 767 -18.84 -49.22 37.49
C ILE A 767 -20.04 -49.88 38.17
N CYS A 768 -21.24 -49.69 37.62
CA CYS A 768 -22.50 -50.11 38.23
C CYS A 768 -22.82 -51.60 38.00
N GLY A 769 -22.39 -52.17 36.87
CA GLY A 769 -22.61 -53.57 36.50
C GLY A 769 -21.67 -54.59 37.17
N SER A 770 -20.71 -54.16 37.99
CA SER A 770 -19.71 -55.03 38.65
C SER A 770 -20.29 -55.92 39.78
N GLY A 771 -21.61 -55.91 39.98
CA GLY A 771 -22.30 -56.59 41.07
C GLY A 771 -22.29 -55.77 42.36
N SER A 772 -23.34 -55.94 43.17
CA SER A 772 -23.62 -55.14 44.37
C SER A 772 -22.46 -54.99 45.35
N ALA A 773 -21.59 -55.98 45.51
CA ALA A 773 -20.44 -55.82 46.41
C ALA A 773 -19.36 -54.88 45.83
N LYS A 774 -19.22 -54.76 44.50
CA LYS A 774 -18.06 -54.11 43.87
C LYS A 774 -18.29 -52.65 43.46
N VAL A 775 -19.53 -52.14 43.54
CA VAL A 775 -19.83 -50.72 43.28
C VAL A 775 -19.18 -49.84 44.36
N PRO A 776 -18.42 -48.78 44.00
CA PRO A 776 -17.80 -47.89 44.97
C PRO A 776 -18.85 -47.05 45.71
N SER A 777 -18.64 -46.81 46.99
CA SER A 777 -19.43 -45.83 47.77
C SER A 777 -18.91 -44.40 47.61
N VAL A 778 -17.67 -44.27 47.14
CA VAL A 778 -16.97 -42.99 46.93
C VAL A 778 -16.33 -42.97 45.54
N ILE A 779 -16.61 -41.95 44.74
CA ILE A 779 -15.96 -41.71 43.46
C ILE A 779 -15.21 -40.38 43.55
N TYR A 780 -13.89 -40.41 43.43
CA TYR A 780 -13.14 -39.19 43.12
C TYR A 780 -13.21 -38.95 41.62
N PHE A 781 -13.97 -37.93 41.24
CA PHE A 781 -14.14 -37.50 39.87
C PHE A 781 -13.06 -36.48 39.52
N ALA A 782 -12.16 -36.87 38.62
CA ALA A 782 -11.09 -36.05 38.08
C ALA A 782 -11.45 -35.62 36.65
N GLY A 783 -12.58 -34.91 36.54
CA GLY A 783 -13.10 -34.33 35.31
C GLY A 783 -13.34 -32.83 35.47
N ARG A 784 -13.90 -32.20 34.44
CA ARG A 784 -14.28 -30.78 34.45
C ARG A 784 -15.77 -30.59 34.72
N VAL A 785 -16.21 -29.35 34.90
CA VAL A 785 -17.63 -29.04 35.13
C VAL A 785 -18.52 -29.53 33.99
N GLU A 786 -18.06 -29.44 32.74
CA GLU A 786 -18.82 -29.82 31.55
C GLU A 786 -19.05 -31.34 31.48
N ASP A 787 -18.22 -32.11 32.19
CA ASP A 787 -18.32 -33.57 32.27
C ASP A 787 -19.32 -34.06 33.34
N LEU A 788 -19.80 -33.16 34.21
CA LEU A 788 -20.58 -33.53 35.40
C LEU A 788 -21.98 -34.04 35.05
N ASP A 789 -22.72 -33.30 34.25
CA ASP A 789 -24.12 -33.62 33.92
C ASP A 789 -24.28 -35.00 33.25
N PRO A 790 -23.45 -35.35 32.25
CA PRO A 790 -23.43 -36.68 31.66
C PRO A 790 -23.12 -37.78 32.68
N LEU A 791 -22.22 -37.54 33.64
CA LEU A 791 -21.93 -38.46 34.72
C LEU A 791 -23.14 -38.63 35.64
N MET A 792 -23.75 -37.54 36.10
CA MET A 792 -24.89 -37.57 37.01
C MET A 792 -26.09 -38.26 36.37
N LYS A 793 -26.39 -37.96 35.10
CA LYS A 793 -27.45 -38.64 34.34
C LYS A 793 -27.24 -40.14 34.24
N ARG A 794 -25.99 -40.60 34.09
CA ARG A 794 -25.69 -42.04 34.03
C ARG A 794 -25.79 -42.69 35.42
N LEU A 795 -25.30 -42.04 36.47
CA LEU A 795 -25.38 -42.57 37.84
C LEU A 795 -26.84 -42.72 38.31
N SER A 796 -27.74 -41.81 37.94
CA SER A 796 -29.16 -41.88 38.30
C SER A 796 -29.94 -42.96 37.54
N THR A 797 -29.47 -43.39 36.37
CA THR A 797 -30.21 -44.31 35.49
C THR A 797 -29.65 -45.73 35.48
N GLU A 798 -28.34 -45.89 35.71
CA GLU A 798 -27.67 -47.19 35.55
C GLU A 798 -28.04 -48.17 36.69
N PRO A 799 -28.52 -49.39 36.35
CA PRO A 799 -28.82 -50.42 37.35
C PRO A 799 -27.60 -50.72 38.23
N GLY A 800 -27.82 -50.82 39.54
CA GLY A 800 -26.77 -51.03 40.54
C GLY A 800 -26.19 -49.76 41.15
N CYS A 801 -26.29 -48.60 40.47
CA CYS A 801 -25.93 -47.30 41.03
C CYS A 801 -27.16 -46.50 41.48
N ARG A 802 -28.25 -46.50 40.70
CA ARG A 802 -29.46 -45.69 40.97
C ARG A 802 -30.04 -45.85 42.38
N ASP A 803 -29.96 -47.06 42.95
CA ASP A 803 -30.55 -47.43 44.24
C ASP A 803 -29.53 -47.35 45.39
N ARG A 804 -28.42 -46.62 45.22
CA ARG A 804 -27.32 -46.57 46.18
C ARG A 804 -26.88 -45.15 46.49
N GLN A 805 -26.53 -44.95 47.76
CA GLN A 805 -25.84 -43.75 48.21
C GLN A 805 -24.40 -43.75 47.70
N ILE A 806 -24.08 -42.81 46.81
CA ILE A 806 -22.74 -42.61 46.26
C ILE A 806 -22.29 -41.18 46.59
N SER A 807 -21.10 -41.06 47.18
CA SER A 807 -20.46 -39.76 47.34
C SER A 807 -19.49 -39.51 46.19
N VAL A 808 -19.66 -38.39 45.48
CA VAL A 808 -18.73 -37.95 44.44
C VAL A 808 -17.90 -36.80 45.00
N LEU A 809 -16.58 -36.87 44.89
CA LEU A 809 -15.67 -35.79 45.25
C LEU A 809 -14.94 -35.27 44.02
N THR A 810 -14.77 -33.97 43.89
CA THR A 810 -14.03 -33.36 42.77
C THR A 810 -13.25 -32.12 43.22
N GLY A 811 -12.30 -31.70 42.37
CA GLY A 811 -11.48 -30.51 42.59
C GLY A 811 -12.24 -29.20 42.36
N ASP A 812 -11.46 -28.14 42.19
CA ASP A 812 -11.92 -26.76 42.09
C ASP A 812 -12.69 -26.40 40.82
N ASP A 813 -12.54 -27.13 39.72
CA ASP A 813 -13.17 -26.76 38.44
C ASP A 813 -14.70 -26.66 38.54
N LEU A 814 -15.28 -27.38 39.52
CA LEU A 814 -16.71 -27.38 39.79
C LEU A 814 -17.22 -26.12 40.49
N SER A 815 -16.35 -25.21 40.98
CA SER A 815 -16.81 -23.92 41.50
C SER A 815 -17.54 -23.05 40.47
N LYS A 816 -17.44 -23.42 39.18
CA LYS A 816 -18.15 -22.78 38.07
C LYS A 816 -19.59 -23.26 37.90
N ALA A 817 -19.94 -24.40 38.48
CA ALA A 817 -21.24 -25.02 38.29
C ALA A 817 -22.33 -24.19 38.95
N VAL A 818 -23.50 -24.18 38.31
CA VAL A 818 -24.66 -23.42 38.75
C VAL A 818 -25.73 -24.38 39.25
N PHE A 819 -25.70 -24.70 40.54
CA PHE A 819 -26.61 -25.64 41.19
C PHE A 819 -27.98 -25.03 41.55
N ARG A 820 -28.79 -24.70 40.53
CA ARG A 820 -30.17 -24.21 40.69
C ARG A 820 -31.13 -24.87 39.70
N ARG A 821 -32.43 -24.59 39.82
CA ARG A 821 -33.44 -25.11 38.88
C ARG A 821 -33.14 -24.61 37.46
N GLY A 822 -32.80 -25.53 36.55
CA GLY A 822 -32.41 -25.22 35.17
C GLY A 822 -30.90 -25.07 34.93
N GLY A 823 -30.06 -25.23 35.97
CA GLY A 823 -28.60 -25.32 35.86
C GLY A 823 -28.10 -26.77 36.01
N ASP A 824 -26.86 -26.95 36.51
CA ASP A 824 -26.19 -28.24 36.63
C ASP A 824 -26.90 -29.18 37.62
N GLY A 825 -27.08 -30.44 37.22
CA GLY A 825 -27.89 -31.41 37.93
C GLY A 825 -27.08 -32.32 38.87
N VAL A 826 -27.68 -32.71 39.99
CA VAL A 826 -27.19 -33.81 40.83
C VAL A 826 -28.15 -35.00 40.79
N ALA A 827 -27.60 -36.20 40.66
CA ALA A 827 -28.35 -37.45 40.61
C ALA A 827 -29.02 -37.79 41.95
N ASP A 828 -30.15 -38.50 41.87
CA ASP A 828 -30.81 -39.03 43.05
C ASP A 828 -29.88 -40.02 43.77
N ASN A 829 -29.83 -39.95 45.11
CA ASN A 829 -28.91 -40.71 45.96
C ASN A 829 -27.41 -40.41 45.74
N VAL A 830 -27.07 -39.32 45.05
CA VAL A 830 -25.68 -38.83 44.96
C VAL A 830 -25.51 -37.60 45.84
N THR A 831 -24.44 -37.58 46.63
CA THR A 831 -23.94 -36.37 47.30
C THR A 831 -22.61 -35.97 46.70
N LEU A 832 -22.53 -34.76 46.19
CA LEU A 832 -21.35 -34.20 45.55
C LEU A 832 -20.60 -33.32 46.56
N TYR A 833 -19.29 -33.45 46.62
CA TYR A 833 -18.41 -32.62 47.41
C TYR A 833 -17.33 -32.04 46.51
N HIS A 834 -17.05 -30.75 46.63
CA HIS A 834 -15.97 -30.16 45.85
C HIS A 834 -15.22 -29.09 46.61
N ALA A 835 -14.01 -28.82 46.12
CA ALA A 835 -13.26 -27.64 46.54
C ALA A 835 -13.69 -26.43 45.70
N ALA A 836 -13.53 -25.23 46.23
CA ALA A 836 -13.49 -23.98 45.48
C ALA A 836 -12.23 -23.21 45.91
N LEU A 837 -11.65 -22.43 45.01
CA LEU A 837 -10.34 -21.78 45.20
C LEU A 837 -10.37 -20.57 46.15
N ALA A 838 -11.56 -20.09 46.53
CA ALA A 838 -11.73 -18.94 47.39
C ALA A 838 -12.97 -19.12 48.28
N ASP A 839 -12.84 -18.72 49.55
CA ASP A 839 -13.96 -18.56 50.48
C ASP A 839 -14.43 -17.09 50.42
N LEU A 840 -15.25 -16.79 49.41
CA LEU A 840 -15.66 -15.42 49.09
C LEU A 840 -16.55 -14.82 50.19
N GLY A 841 -17.50 -15.59 50.72
CA GLY A 841 -18.41 -15.11 51.77
C GLY A 841 -17.68 -14.72 53.07
N ALA A 842 -16.60 -15.42 53.43
CA ALA A 842 -15.79 -15.02 54.60
C ALA A 842 -14.83 -13.85 54.31
N ALA A 843 -14.53 -13.58 53.03
CA ALA A 843 -13.70 -12.46 52.61
C ALA A 843 -14.50 -11.16 52.40
N GLU A 844 -15.77 -11.28 52.02
CA GLU A 844 -16.67 -10.18 51.65
C GLU A 844 -16.72 -9.03 52.65
N ALA A 845 -16.89 -9.33 53.94
CA ALA A 845 -16.96 -8.31 54.99
C ALA A 845 -15.65 -7.50 55.19
N ARG A 846 -14.57 -7.83 54.48
CA ARG A 846 -13.23 -7.24 54.66
C ARG A 846 -12.62 -6.70 53.36
N THR A 847 -13.39 -6.56 52.29
CA THR A 847 -12.90 -6.10 50.98
C THR A 847 -13.81 -5.05 50.35
N GLN A 848 -13.23 -4.15 49.57
CA GLN A 848 -13.96 -3.19 48.72
C GLN A 848 -14.30 -3.75 47.34
N PHE A 849 -13.87 -4.98 47.04
CA PHE A 849 -14.03 -5.60 45.71
C PHE A 849 -15.46 -5.55 45.16
N TYR A 850 -16.48 -5.77 46.00
CA TYR A 850 -17.87 -5.78 45.57
C TYR A 850 -18.41 -4.37 45.27
N GLU A 851 -18.06 -3.38 46.10
CA GLU A 851 -18.40 -1.97 45.87
C GLU A 851 -17.71 -1.42 44.60
N ASP A 852 -16.44 -1.82 44.40
CA ASP A 852 -15.71 -1.50 43.17
C ASP A 852 -16.34 -2.19 41.95
N ALA A 853 -16.77 -3.45 42.08
CA ALA A 853 -17.44 -4.18 41.02
C ALA A 853 -18.71 -3.43 40.57
N GLU A 854 -19.57 -3.02 41.50
CA GLU A 854 -20.76 -2.20 41.20
C GLU A 854 -20.40 -0.88 40.50
N SER A 855 -19.28 -0.27 40.88
CA SER A 855 -18.87 1.03 40.37
C SER A 855 -18.28 0.97 38.95
N PHE A 856 -17.54 -0.08 38.61
CA PHE A 856 -16.73 -0.14 37.40
C PHE A 856 -17.18 -1.19 36.39
N LEU A 857 -17.72 -2.33 36.84
CA LEU A 857 -18.17 -3.40 35.95
C LEU A 857 -19.54 -3.05 35.34
N PRO A 858 -19.74 -3.29 34.04
CA PRO A 858 -20.99 -2.96 33.38
C PRO A 858 -22.07 -4.02 33.64
N GLY A 859 -23.32 -3.56 33.60
CA GLY A 859 -24.49 -4.44 33.62
C GLY A 859 -24.85 -5.01 35.00
N ILE A 860 -24.22 -4.51 36.07
CA ILE A 860 -24.60 -4.81 37.45
C ILE A 860 -25.74 -3.85 37.84
N SER A 861 -26.93 -4.40 38.04
CA SER A 861 -28.14 -3.65 38.42
C SER A 861 -28.60 -3.90 39.86
N GLU A 862 -28.11 -4.98 40.47
CA GLU A 862 -28.37 -5.36 41.86
C GLU A 862 -27.06 -5.28 42.66
N PRO A 863 -27.13 -5.10 44.00
CA PRO A 863 -25.93 -5.11 44.83
C PRO A 863 -25.10 -6.37 44.59
N ALA A 864 -23.81 -6.19 44.34
CA ALA A 864 -22.87 -7.28 44.14
C ALA A 864 -22.46 -7.86 45.50
N GLY A 865 -22.33 -9.19 45.56
CA GLY A 865 -21.88 -9.89 46.76
C GLY A 865 -21.29 -11.25 46.43
N ALA A 866 -20.85 -11.97 47.45
CA ALA A 866 -20.16 -13.26 47.29
C ALA A 866 -21.03 -14.32 46.58
N GLU A 867 -22.34 -14.27 46.77
CA GLU A 867 -23.32 -15.18 46.17
C GLU A 867 -23.85 -14.70 44.81
N SER A 868 -23.42 -13.52 44.33
CA SER A 868 -23.82 -13.03 43.01
C SER A 868 -23.36 -14.02 41.94
N PRO A 869 -24.24 -14.53 41.06
CA PRO A 869 -23.90 -15.60 40.12
C PRO A 869 -22.66 -15.34 39.25
N PHE A 870 -22.44 -14.08 38.85
CA PHE A 870 -21.32 -13.64 38.02
C PHE A 870 -19.98 -13.49 38.79
N LEU A 871 -19.98 -13.57 40.12
CA LEU A 871 -18.79 -13.50 40.98
C LEU A 871 -18.54 -14.77 41.79
N ALA A 872 -19.59 -15.55 42.09
CA ALA A 872 -19.57 -16.69 42.99
C ALA A 872 -18.54 -17.78 42.62
N SER A 873 -18.18 -17.90 41.33
CA SER A 873 -17.15 -18.86 40.90
C SER A 873 -15.74 -18.55 41.43
N GLY A 874 -15.50 -17.30 41.87
CA GLY A 874 -14.20 -16.81 42.33
C GLY A 874 -13.22 -16.45 41.22
N GLN A 875 -13.52 -16.70 39.94
CA GLN A 875 -12.59 -16.43 38.84
C GLN A 875 -12.26 -14.94 38.71
N THR A 876 -13.28 -14.09 38.73
CA THR A 876 -13.16 -12.62 38.69
C THR A 876 -12.36 -12.10 39.89
N ALA A 877 -12.60 -12.65 41.08
CA ALA A 877 -11.88 -12.27 42.31
C ALA A 877 -10.39 -12.68 42.25
N LEU A 878 -10.10 -13.90 41.77
CA LEU A 878 -8.73 -14.39 41.64
C LEU A 878 -7.93 -13.64 40.57
N SER A 879 -8.53 -13.30 39.43
CA SER A 879 -7.85 -12.53 38.39
C SER A 879 -7.64 -11.06 38.80
N HIS A 880 -8.60 -10.47 39.52
CA HIS A 880 -8.46 -9.17 40.16
C HIS A 880 -7.26 -9.16 41.12
N ASP A 881 -7.24 -10.09 42.07
CA ASP A 881 -6.19 -10.16 43.09
C ASP A 881 -4.81 -10.47 42.48
N ALA A 882 -4.75 -11.31 41.43
CA ALA A 882 -3.52 -11.58 40.69
C ALA A 882 -2.98 -10.31 40.00
N THR A 883 -3.87 -9.51 39.42
CA THR A 883 -3.52 -8.24 38.77
C THR A 883 -3.04 -7.21 39.79
N ARG A 884 -3.75 -7.09 40.93
CA ARG A 884 -3.36 -6.22 42.05
C ARG A 884 -1.99 -6.60 42.61
N ALA A 885 -1.73 -7.88 42.83
CA ALA A 885 -0.45 -8.36 43.35
C ALA A 885 0.73 -8.12 42.39
N LEU A 886 0.53 -8.31 41.08
CA LEU A 886 1.57 -7.98 40.09
C LEU A 886 1.80 -6.49 39.98
N TYR A 887 0.74 -5.68 40.02
CA TYR A 887 0.82 -4.23 40.01
C TYR A 887 1.58 -3.71 41.24
N GLU A 888 1.26 -4.20 42.45
CA GLU A 888 1.92 -3.80 43.70
C GLU A 888 3.44 -3.97 43.61
N ALA A 889 3.90 -5.11 43.10
CA ALA A 889 5.32 -5.36 42.87
C ALA A 889 5.93 -4.45 41.78
N ALA A 890 5.10 -4.03 40.82
CA ALA A 890 5.51 -3.20 39.69
C ALA A 890 5.49 -1.70 39.98
N SER A 891 4.88 -1.27 41.09
CA SER A 891 4.79 0.13 41.52
C SER A 891 5.49 0.40 42.85
N GLU A 892 6.35 -0.51 43.32
CA GLU A 892 7.04 -0.37 44.60
C GLU A 892 7.84 0.95 44.66
N GLY A 893 7.74 1.67 45.79
CA GLY A 893 8.37 2.98 45.98
C GLY A 893 7.69 4.12 45.21
N ASP A 894 6.40 3.98 44.89
CA ASP A 894 5.57 4.95 44.16
C ASP A 894 6.09 5.29 42.74
N GLY A 895 6.87 4.39 42.14
CA GLY A 895 7.42 4.55 40.80
C GLY A 895 7.33 3.26 39.97
N PRO A 896 7.25 3.35 38.64
CA PRO A 896 7.18 2.19 37.77
C PRO A 896 8.49 1.38 37.81
N GLN A 897 8.37 0.09 38.07
CA GLN A 897 9.48 -0.86 38.11
C GLN A 897 9.62 -1.59 36.76
N ASN A 898 10.84 -1.99 36.43
CA ASN A 898 11.09 -2.87 35.28
C ASN A 898 10.76 -4.33 35.62
N ARG A 899 10.56 -5.19 34.61
CA ARG A 899 10.17 -6.60 34.78
C ARG A 899 11.05 -7.43 35.73
N VAL A 900 12.36 -7.18 35.75
CA VAL A 900 13.29 -7.94 36.60
C VAL A 900 13.09 -7.52 38.05
N THR A 901 12.99 -6.22 38.31
CA THR A 901 12.69 -5.68 39.63
C THR A 901 11.30 -6.12 40.10
N THR A 902 10.27 -6.02 39.25
CA THR A 902 8.92 -6.51 39.54
C THR A 902 8.92 -7.99 39.95
N TRP A 903 9.67 -8.84 39.25
CA TRP A 903 9.76 -10.26 39.62
C TRP A 903 10.38 -10.45 41.01
N VAL A 904 11.43 -9.69 41.36
CA VAL A 904 12.02 -9.74 42.71
C VAL A 904 11.03 -9.23 43.75
N ASN A 905 10.39 -8.08 43.49
CA ASN A 905 9.44 -7.40 44.36
C ASN A 905 8.15 -8.20 44.59
N LEU A 906 7.77 -9.11 43.69
CA LEU A 906 6.66 -10.04 43.97
C LEU A 906 6.89 -10.85 45.26
N ARG A 907 8.13 -11.02 45.70
CA ARG A 907 8.46 -11.71 46.96
C ARG A 907 8.34 -10.80 48.19
N SER A 908 8.12 -9.50 48.05
CA SER A 908 7.79 -8.59 49.16
C SER A 908 6.29 -8.31 49.26
N VAL A 909 5.47 -8.70 48.27
CA VAL A 909 4.03 -8.45 48.24
C VAL A 909 3.30 -9.13 49.41
N ASN A 910 2.60 -8.31 50.19
CA ASN A 910 1.69 -8.71 51.24
C ASN A 910 0.50 -7.73 51.31
N MET A 911 -0.62 -8.10 50.70
CA MET A 911 -1.80 -7.24 50.54
C MET A 911 -3.00 -7.83 51.28
N SER A 912 -3.55 -7.09 52.24
CA SER A 912 -4.80 -7.43 52.92
C SER A 912 -6.02 -6.79 52.27
N GLY A 913 -7.22 -7.30 52.56
CA GLY A 913 -8.47 -6.73 52.07
C GLY A 913 -8.71 -6.93 50.57
N MET A 914 -8.00 -7.89 49.96
CA MET A 914 -8.20 -8.31 48.58
C MET A 914 -9.47 -9.19 48.48
N ALA A 915 -9.94 -9.43 47.26
CA ALA A 915 -11.23 -10.09 47.01
C ALA A 915 -11.30 -11.50 47.65
N THR A 916 -10.17 -12.20 47.68
CA THR A 916 -10.06 -13.56 48.25
C THR A 916 -9.50 -13.59 49.69
N GLY A 917 -9.13 -12.44 50.26
CA GLY A 917 -8.54 -12.30 51.58
C GLY A 917 -7.19 -11.57 51.57
N THR A 918 -6.14 -12.20 52.09
CA THR A 918 -4.78 -11.66 52.11
C THR A 918 -3.88 -12.39 51.11
N ILE A 919 -3.28 -11.64 50.19
CA ILE A 919 -2.30 -12.15 49.23
C ILE A 919 -0.90 -11.92 49.81
N ASP A 920 -0.29 -13.00 50.30
CA ASP A 920 1.05 -12.98 50.89
C ASP A 920 2.00 -13.87 50.07
N PHE A 921 3.00 -13.23 49.46
CA PHE A 921 4.11 -13.86 48.75
C PHE A 921 5.45 -13.74 49.50
N THR A 922 5.50 -13.03 50.63
CA THR A 922 6.71 -12.95 51.50
C THR A 922 7.14 -14.32 52.01
N ARG A 923 6.16 -15.22 52.15
CA ARG A 923 6.34 -16.61 52.54
C ARG A 923 6.24 -17.60 51.37
N ALA A 924 6.43 -17.15 50.13
CA ALA A 924 6.46 -17.99 48.94
C ALA A 924 7.90 -18.49 48.63
N PRO A 925 8.28 -19.69 49.09
CA PRO A 925 9.61 -20.25 48.83
C PRO A 925 9.92 -20.41 47.33
N LEU A 926 11.19 -20.27 46.96
CA LEU A 926 11.66 -20.69 45.63
C LEU A 926 11.44 -22.19 45.45
N TYR A 927 10.91 -22.59 44.29
CA TYR A 927 10.72 -23.99 43.90
C TYR A 927 9.81 -24.79 44.85
N ARG A 928 8.83 -24.12 45.48
CA ARG A 928 7.83 -24.73 46.36
C ARG A 928 6.53 -23.92 46.31
N ALA A 929 5.39 -24.58 46.48
CA ALA A 929 4.13 -23.90 46.67
C ALA A 929 4.13 -23.06 47.97
N ARG A 930 3.45 -21.92 47.94
CA ARG A 930 3.24 -21.10 49.14
C ARG A 930 2.19 -21.76 50.05
N ARG A 931 2.04 -21.21 51.26
CA ARG A 931 0.96 -21.59 52.18
C ARG A 931 -0.05 -20.44 52.27
N GLY A 932 -1.23 -20.72 52.85
CA GLY A 932 -2.27 -19.71 53.00
C GLY A 932 -3.03 -19.42 51.71
N HIS A 933 -3.25 -20.46 50.89
CA HIS A 933 -4.19 -20.38 49.79
C HIS A 933 -5.63 -20.32 50.33
N GLY A 934 -6.51 -19.61 49.63
CA GLY A 934 -7.94 -19.68 49.91
C GLY A 934 -8.49 -21.05 49.55
N ILE A 935 -9.49 -21.51 50.30
CA ILE A 935 -10.27 -22.70 49.94
C ILE A 935 -11.63 -22.69 50.59
N GLU A 936 -12.61 -23.25 49.90
CA GLU A 936 -13.90 -23.63 50.45
C GLU A 936 -14.21 -25.08 50.09
N LEU A 937 -14.78 -25.85 51.02
CA LEU A 937 -15.34 -27.17 50.75
C LEU A 937 -16.86 -27.08 50.73
N VAL A 938 -17.46 -27.51 49.63
CA VAL A 938 -18.90 -27.38 49.36
C VAL A 938 -19.53 -28.76 49.27
N ARG A 939 -20.76 -28.90 49.78
CA ARG A 939 -21.62 -30.08 49.65
C ARG A 939 -22.81 -29.72 48.77
N VAL A 940 -23.09 -30.55 47.77
CA VAL A 940 -24.25 -30.41 46.88
C VAL A 940 -25.06 -31.70 46.87
N ARG A 941 -26.37 -31.60 47.08
CA ARG A 941 -27.30 -32.74 47.09
C ARG A 941 -28.71 -32.32 46.67
N ARG A 942 -29.55 -33.29 46.35
CA ARG A 942 -31.00 -33.04 46.19
C ARG A 942 -31.68 -32.95 47.57
N ASP A 943 -32.52 -31.96 47.76
CA ASP A 943 -33.38 -31.81 48.94
C ASP A 943 -34.60 -32.75 48.88
N GLY A 944 -35.34 -32.87 49.98
CA GLY A 944 -36.53 -33.73 50.07
C GLY A 944 -37.73 -33.29 49.21
N ARG A 945 -37.67 -32.09 48.58
CA ARG A 945 -38.67 -31.54 47.66
C ARG A 945 -38.22 -31.60 46.19
N GLY A 946 -37.05 -32.17 45.93
CA GLY A 946 -36.47 -32.30 44.60
C GLY A 946 -35.64 -31.10 44.13
N GLY A 947 -35.45 -30.06 44.95
CA GLY A 947 -34.53 -28.96 44.69
C GLY A 947 -33.06 -29.36 44.88
N ILE A 948 -32.12 -28.56 44.38
CA ILE A 948 -30.68 -28.77 44.62
C ILE A 948 -30.25 -27.80 45.72
N GLU A 949 -29.61 -28.35 46.75
CA GLU A 949 -29.05 -27.59 47.87
C GLU A 949 -27.52 -27.61 47.75
N SER A 950 -26.91 -26.43 47.65
CA SER A 950 -25.46 -26.22 47.74
C SER A 950 -25.15 -25.58 49.10
N THR A 951 -24.28 -26.20 49.89
CA THR A 951 -23.95 -25.77 51.26
C THR A 951 -22.45 -25.75 51.47
N LYS A 952 -21.93 -24.62 51.94
CA LYS A 952 -20.57 -24.52 52.48
C LYS A 952 -20.40 -25.39 53.73
N LEU A 953 -19.42 -26.29 53.71
CA LEU A 953 -19.06 -27.09 54.89
C LEU A 953 -18.06 -26.36 55.80
N CYS A 954 -17.00 -25.84 55.20
CA CYS A 954 -15.90 -25.15 55.88
C CYS A 954 -15.03 -24.42 54.84
N GLY A 955 -14.16 -23.52 55.30
CA GLY A 955 -13.26 -22.81 54.41
C GLY A 955 -12.19 -22.01 55.16
N ARG A 956 -11.29 -21.43 54.38
CA ARG A 956 -10.25 -20.48 54.78
C ARG A 956 -10.14 -19.40 53.71
N THR A 957 -10.13 -18.14 54.13
CA THR A 957 -9.76 -17.02 53.26
C THR A 957 -8.26 -17.08 52.95
N ALA A 958 -7.86 -16.51 51.81
CA ALA A 958 -6.45 -16.38 51.46
C ALA A 958 -5.67 -15.68 52.60
N GLY A 959 -4.44 -16.14 52.83
CA GLY A 959 -3.54 -15.69 53.91
C GLY A 959 -3.71 -16.45 55.23
N ASN A 960 -4.83 -17.14 55.46
CA ASN A 960 -5.00 -17.97 56.65
C ASN A 960 -4.24 -19.30 56.49
N THR A 961 -3.26 -19.54 57.37
CA THR A 961 -2.41 -20.75 57.35
C THR A 961 -2.84 -21.83 58.35
N GLU A 962 -3.91 -21.62 59.11
CA GLU A 962 -4.41 -22.60 60.07
C GLU A 962 -5.03 -23.80 59.34
N PRO A 963 -4.70 -25.04 59.74
CA PRO A 963 -5.25 -26.22 59.09
C PRO A 963 -6.76 -26.30 59.31
N LEU A 964 -7.49 -26.80 58.31
CA LEU A 964 -8.89 -27.21 58.46
C LEU A 964 -8.96 -28.50 59.28
N THR A 965 -10.01 -28.61 60.08
CA THR A 965 -10.26 -29.79 60.92
C THR A 965 -11.54 -30.52 60.50
N VAL A 966 -11.61 -31.81 60.85
CA VAL A 966 -12.81 -32.64 60.63
C VAL A 966 -14.04 -32.03 61.32
N LYS A 967 -13.85 -31.44 62.51
CA LYS A 967 -14.94 -30.82 63.27
C LYS A 967 -15.52 -29.59 62.57
N GLU A 968 -14.68 -28.77 61.95
CA GLU A 968 -15.12 -27.62 61.17
C GLU A 968 -15.86 -28.08 59.93
N CYS A 969 -15.27 -29.02 59.18
CA CYS A 969 -15.78 -29.58 57.93
C CYS A 969 -16.78 -30.74 58.13
N SER A 970 -17.62 -30.67 59.16
CA SER A 970 -18.55 -31.76 59.49
C SER A 970 -19.60 -31.98 58.38
N ILE A 971 -19.79 -33.24 57.96
CA ILE A 971 -20.80 -33.61 56.95
C ILE A 971 -22.20 -33.87 57.53
N GLU A 972 -22.33 -33.92 58.86
CA GLU A 972 -23.57 -34.24 59.58
C GLU A 972 -24.43 -32.99 59.90
N LYS A 973 -23.97 -31.80 59.53
CA LYS A 973 -24.67 -30.53 59.73
C LYS A 973 -25.81 -30.32 58.74
#